data_AF-A0A417XW63-F1
#
_entry.id   AF-A0A417XW63-F1
#
_cell.length_a   1.000
_cell.length_b   1.000
_cell.length_c   1.000
_cell.angle_alpha   90.00
_cell.angle_beta   90.00
_cell.angle_gamma   90.00
#
_symmetry.space_group_name_H-M   'P 1'
#
loop_
_entity.id
_entity.type
_entity.pdbx_description
1 polymer ?
#
loop_
_entity_poly.entity_id
_entity_poly.type
_entity_poly.pdbx_seq_one_letter_code
_entity_poly.pdbx_strand_id
1 'polypeptide(L)'
;MAVSLRRPPHLALWLVGATILVMLGALGGSVTPPPTSSRDRIGLADGLLCPPPPGLAPLITAVPIPLDAIGCALGAADVEVLTQFRRPDGTMLVRRHRTLIGVPALVNADPDLLPDLVVTPTIRNLHEFAVRIERLMTETSTLPVSVELIVNDPTAGGSLPRDRMHLGYDARDTRAPRLFHSVIGIGEEANGDPRVQLENDAAYGIKTPAALTVVGGLFDGESLDRTDPLGGRLTYTPMPPTSTIDLGIGERYRVGLGASQPVTLDAQVEMVTGANEKRATAHLDPLPQSVEASYVPGATADQRTVTVTSSAIVDDVDLAYRETESEVPLLGAVLHATDLPTLVTVEQTAERAGAVDTNGAFGSVEFGLADGDPVLGTADGPYVKLLDDGTHSSVAARIDGLRRASVDATDTIHADLEVTPAGRKPVAIDVERPGLDVTGSVADLPEHLTLDADLDGPVVTYDGHGQGLDDLAIEAVADDPLFARATDLRAHATDIPAAFVFEVRKRHVEPNPGVVLLDGVEVTSSAPIGTVEFEADDGGASVLPAGAGATYLDTPARFAIAARVTDFERVSLLNRIGGWTELGTTLGAGPFHVKVQTNDPTVPNDALLIEGDVVDLPHVLDARVRPPSETHDGTLEIDADADIGAIDLRVEPQLPLMERQGADPDVAIVGLEGIPAELTADVVMSDSGASVTLDHAIDEVDVTLTSGPLGQIGDDEDDSGAYLRALPGQFTARGRLHGVTGLSFAADPLLVDIDTTQAQPFSIDAQIDDPTDSVPTATITGAIQDLPSSLTFSEDADGFLWEAEDPIGSLTLDATNLPGGALNDGGVHFADLEISQIPESFRIRVGGDTTGVEVLSAGSIGRIAAQVSDAPHAPLGSFEGNDNAVLLESLDAVGDTPASFTAFVRIHDLQRALYTTTGEASSEMDVAFGGTDPAAITVNADTTALDLGASVADPPQWFTFGNTTGDSTILDWDAATSTDADINFVIDDAAAADLLIDDIAPHTKFCLSTAHAGCETRVESPHEIEDDEFYTIPGLFHTYLRTTGEQGPITMNGVVCLKPVGVDATWHPVCEWQGTTNSAHQVSFHGVQVTDYQVDAHSGDSVELDGDGDPQEDDLVGVHLDVPSFRGKIHYQANQDGDATTVDSGSVKEFESIGEVPFSADHWELVGDTTGIPFLRIGGSFDCGSDSALRIDVPVLGLIDIFDLPGIC
;
A
#
# COMPACT_ATOMS: atom_id res chain seq x y z
N MET A 1 -13.82 -2.17 10.85
CA MET A 1 -14.56 -0.95 11.21
C MET A 1 -16.04 -1.33 11.23
N ALA A 2 -16.54 -1.82 12.36
CA ALA A 2 -17.96 -2.17 12.54
C ALA A 2 -18.42 -1.45 13.81
N VAL A 3 -18.91 -0.22 13.65
CA VAL A 3 -19.42 0.58 14.77
C VAL A 3 -20.92 0.32 14.88
N SER A 4 -21.27 -0.55 15.83
CA SER A 4 -22.64 -0.88 16.19
C SER A 4 -23.37 0.37 16.73
N LEU A 5 -24.27 0.95 15.92
CA LEU A 5 -25.28 1.93 16.33
C LEU A 5 -26.20 1.33 17.42
N ARG A 6 -25.86 1.53 18.70
CA ARG A 6 -26.77 1.24 19.82
C ARG A 6 -27.67 2.45 20.08
N ARG A 7 -28.67 2.63 19.21
CA ARG A 7 -29.79 3.61 19.26
C ARG A 7 -29.35 5.06 18.93
N PRO A 8 -29.95 5.79 17.96
CA PRO A 8 -31.14 5.50 17.14
C PRO A 8 -30.97 5.74 15.61
N PRO A 9 -31.15 4.73 14.75
CA PRO A 9 -31.58 4.94 13.36
C PRO A 9 -32.98 4.32 13.18
N HIS A 10 -34.01 4.93 13.78
CA HIS A 10 -35.36 4.33 13.81
C HIS A 10 -36.47 5.16 13.13
N LEU A 11 -36.15 6.30 12.49
CA LEU A 11 -37.19 7.21 11.96
C LEU A 11 -36.84 8.02 10.68
N ALA A 12 -35.68 7.80 10.03
CA ALA A 12 -35.24 8.73 8.98
C ALA A 12 -36.03 8.60 7.66
N LEU A 13 -36.48 7.39 7.30
CA LEU A 13 -37.26 7.15 6.08
C LEU A 13 -38.77 7.45 6.24
N TRP A 14 -39.17 8.02 7.37
CA TRP A 14 -40.51 7.83 7.91
C TRP A 14 -41.46 9.02 7.76
N LEU A 15 -41.03 10.18 7.28
CA LEU A 15 -41.63 11.44 7.70
C LEU A 15 -42.87 11.95 6.97
N VAL A 16 -43.07 11.62 5.68
CA VAL A 16 -44.36 11.87 4.99
C VAL A 16 -45.48 11.05 5.63
N GLY A 17 -45.13 9.84 6.04
CA GLY A 17 -46.00 8.97 6.78
C GLY A 17 -46.18 9.39 8.23
N ALA A 18 -45.06 9.48 8.96
CA ALA A 18 -44.92 9.65 10.41
C ALA A 18 -45.56 10.93 10.94
N THR A 19 -45.51 12.06 10.25
CA THR A 19 -46.12 13.26 10.84
C THR A 19 -47.64 13.22 10.75
N ILE A 20 -48.18 12.62 9.69
CA ILE A 20 -49.60 12.26 9.63
C ILE A 20 -49.90 11.08 10.59
N LEU A 21 -48.95 10.18 10.77
CA LEU A 21 -49.00 9.02 11.66
C LEU A 21 -48.89 9.35 13.14
N VAL A 22 -48.23 10.42 13.53
CA VAL A 22 -48.16 10.84 14.93
C VAL A 22 -49.48 11.51 15.25
N MET A 23 -50.04 12.30 14.33
CA MET A 23 -51.45 12.73 14.48
C MET A 23 -52.39 11.52 14.69
N LEU A 24 -52.04 10.35 14.15
CA LEU A 24 -52.84 9.12 14.19
C LEU A 24 -52.45 8.07 15.25
N GLY A 25 -51.18 7.97 15.61
CA GLY A 25 -50.55 6.96 16.45
C GLY A 25 -50.40 7.42 17.89
N ALA A 26 -50.42 8.73 18.12
CA ALA A 26 -50.78 9.28 19.42
C ALA A 26 -52.14 8.68 19.88
N LEU A 27 -53.14 8.59 18.99
CA LEU A 27 -54.44 7.98 19.29
C LEU A 27 -54.39 6.47 19.57
N GLY A 28 -53.28 5.80 19.23
CA GLY A 28 -53.11 4.35 19.21
C GLY A 28 -52.14 3.77 20.22
N GLY A 29 -51.60 4.57 21.14
CA GLY A 29 -50.68 4.09 22.18
C GLY A 29 -51.23 2.83 22.84
N SER A 30 -50.43 1.76 22.89
CA SER A 30 -50.82 0.49 23.51
C SER A 30 -51.20 0.76 24.96
N VAL A 31 -52.50 0.91 25.21
CA VAL A 31 -53.06 0.89 26.56
C VAL A 31 -52.81 -0.53 27.04
N THR A 32 -51.73 -0.73 27.80
CA THR A 32 -51.72 -1.87 28.73
C THR A 32 -52.96 -1.67 29.59
N PRO A 33 -53.91 -2.62 29.63
CA PRO A 33 -55.12 -2.45 30.41
C PRO A 33 -54.68 -2.08 31.83
N PRO A 34 -55.24 -1.02 32.44
CA PRO A 34 -54.81 -0.59 33.76
C PRO A 34 -54.89 -1.80 34.69
N PRO A 35 -53.89 -2.02 35.57
CA PRO A 35 -54.02 -3.06 36.58
C PRO A 35 -55.35 -2.82 37.29
N THR A 36 -56.21 -3.84 37.30
CA THR A 36 -57.48 -3.82 38.03
C THR A 36 -57.17 -3.62 39.51
N SER A 37 -56.96 -2.36 39.91
CA SER A 37 -56.85 -1.99 41.29
C SER A 37 -58.27 -2.05 41.85
N SER A 38 -58.45 -2.94 42.81
CA SER A 38 -59.70 -3.12 43.53
C SER A 38 -60.08 -1.81 44.22
N ARG A 39 -60.91 -0.99 43.55
CA ARG A 39 -61.75 0.01 44.21
C ARG A 39 -62.87 -0.71 44.95
N ASP A 40 -62.48 -1.30 46.06
CA ASP A 40 -63.39 -1.65 47.13
C ASP A 40 -63.73 -0.36 47.88
N ARG A 41 -64.94 0.20 47.66
CA ARG A 41 -65.77 0.79 48.72
C ARG A 41 -67.18 1.17 48.24
N ILE A 42 -68.11 0.43 48.83
CA ILE A 42 -69.44 0.80 49.36
C ILE A 42 -70.54 0.97 48.32
N GLY A 43 -71.40 -0.05 48.28
CA GLY A 43 -72.50 -0.15 47.34
C GLY A 43 -73.76 0.65 47.66
N LEU A 44 -74.67 0.58 46.70
CA LEU A 44 -76.09 0.45 46.92
C LEU A 44 -76.68 -0.26 45.70
N ALA A 45 -77.39 -1.35 45.97
CA ALA A 45 -78.28 -1.98 45.03
C ALA A 45 -79.36 -0.98 44.56
N ASP A 46 -79.84 -1.19 43.33
CA ASP A 46 -81.01 -0.61 42.64
C ASP A 46 -80.66 0.25 41.41
N GLY A 47 -80.35 -0.44 40.30
CA GLY A 47 -80.11 0.15 38.98
C GLY A 47 -80.93 -0.53 37.89
N LEU A 48 -82.26 -0.45 37.99
CA LEU A 48 -83.19 -0.66 36.89
C LEU A 48 -84.45 0.15 37.22
N LEU A 49 -84.79 1.10 36.34
CA LEU A 49 -85.91 2.06 36.38
C LEU A 49 -85.55 3.45 36.95
N CYS A 50 -85.15 4.38 36.07
CA CYS A 50 -85.35 5.81 36.31
C CYS A 50 -86.81 6.17 35.96
N PRO A 51 -87.72 6.45 36.92
CA PRO A 51 -89.00 7.07 36.61
C PRO A 51 -88.77 8.54 36.20
N PRO A 52 -89.47 9.06 35.17
CA PRO A 52 -89.40 10.48 34.84
C PRO A 52 -89.87 11.32 36.04
N PRO A 53 -89.27 12.50 36.28
CA PRO A 53 -89.69 13.38 37.37
C PRO A 53 -91.19 13.73 37.22
N PRO A 54 -91.98 13.66 38.30
CA PRO A 54 -93.41 13.95 38.24
C PRO A 54 -93.62 15.45 37.96
N GLY A 55 -93.89 15.81 36.70
CA GLY A 55 -94.17 17.19 36.31
C GLY A 55 -94.10 17.52 34.81
N LEU A 56 -93.45 16.69 33.97
CA LEU A 56 -93.20 17.03 32.56
C LEU A 56 -94.15 16.36 31.54
N ALA A 57 -95.11 15.55 31.98
CA ALA A 57 -95.98 14.75 31.11
C ALA A 57 -96.74 15.50 30.00
N PRO A 58 -97.21 16.76 30.14
CA PRO A 58 -97.98 17.40 29.08
C PRO A 58 -97.14 18.11 27.99
N LEU A 59 -95.82 18.25 28.13
CA LEU A 59 -94.95 18.87 27.11
C LEU A 59 -94.31 17.87 26.14
N ILE A 60 -94.50 16.56 26.37
CA ILE A 60 -93.69 15.48 25.76
C ILE A 60 -94.37 14.82 24.53
N THR A 61 -95.61 15.19 24.17
CA THR A 61 -96.35 14.53 23.07
C THR A 61 -96.00 15.00 21.65
N ALA A 62 -95.02 15.89 21.47
CA ALA A 62 -94.70 16.48 20.16
C ALA A 62 -93.37 16.01 19.51
N VAL A 63 -92.63 15.07 20.12
CA VAL A 63 -91.32 14.63 19.61
C VAL A 63 -91.31 13.12 19.36
N PRO A 64 -91.03 12.64 18.13
CA PRO A 64 -91.09 11.22 17.77
C PRO A 64 -89.74 10.52 18.02
N ILE A 65 -89.33 10.37 19.29
CA ILE A 65 -88.13 9.60 19.66
C ILE A 65 -88.46 8.73 20.90
N PRO A 66 -88.09 7.43 20.95
CA PRO A 66 -88.33 6.59 22.12
C PRO A 66 -87.63 7.13 23.39
N LEU A 67 -88.44 7.45 24.41
CA LEU A 67 -88.08 8.19 25.63
C LEU A 67 -87.25 7.37 26.64
N ASP A 68 -87.30 6.06 26.53
CA ASP A 68 -86.66 5.09 27.40
C ASP A 68 -85.12 5.04 27.24
N ALA A 69 -84.60 5.38 26.05
CA ALA A 69 -83.17 5.58 25.84
C ALA A 69 -82.69 6.98 26.26
N ILE A 70 -83.55 7.99 26.15
CA ILE A 70 -83.23 9.40 26.40
C ILE A 70 -83.21 9.73 27.90
N GLY A 71 -84.12 9.14 28.70
CA GLY A 71 -84.26 9.47 30.12
C GLY A 71 -83.04 9.13 30.99
N CYS A 72 -82.30 8.07 30.65
CA CYS A 72 -81.06 7.69 31.35
C CYS A 72 -79.82 8.43 30.81
N ALA A 73 -79.78 8.74 29.51
CA ALA A 73 -78.68 9.48 28.90
C ALA A 73 -78.70 10.99 29.25
N LEU A 74 -79.89 11.60 29.39
CA LEU A 74 -80.02 13.04 29.71
C LEU A 74 -79.59 13.42 31.14
N GLY A 75 -79.49 12.45 32.05
CA GLY A 75 -78.95 12.70 33.40
C GLY A 75 -77.42 12.71 33.48
N ALA A 76 -76.72 12.27 32.43
CA ALA A 76 -75.29 11.97 32.45
C ALA A 76 -74.40 12.96 31.65
N ALA A 77 -74.95 13.64 30.63
CA ALA A 77 -74.17 14.60 29.84
C ALA A 77 -74.22 16.01 30.48
N ASP A 78 -73.29 16.29 31.40
CA ASP A 78 -72.98 17.68 31.79
C ASP A 78 -72.39 18.39 30.57
N VAL A 79 -73.01 19.50 30.17
CA VAL A 79 -72.58 20.27 29.00
C VAL A 79 -72.22 21.68 29.42
N GLU A 80 -70.95 22.03 29.21
CA GLU A 80 -70.40 23.34 29.50
C GLU A 80 -70.05 24.06 28.21
N VAL A 81 -70.23 25.38 28.17
CA VAL A 81 -69.69 26.27 27.14
C VAL A 81 -68.61 27.11 27.79
N LEU A 82 -67.39 26.98 27.30
CA LEU A 82 -66.24 27.78 27.69
C LEU A 82 -66.03 28.88 26.65
N THR A 83 -65.99 30.13 27.08
CA THR A 83 -65.63 31.26 26.22
C THR A 83 -64.37 31.94 26.71
N GLN A 84 -63.44 32.24 25.79
CA GLN A 84 -62.22 32.99 26.07
C GLN A 84 -62.15 34.22 25.14
N PHE A 85 -62.42 35.39 25.68
CA PHE A 85 -62.43 36.66 24.94
C PHE A 85 -61.12 37.43 25.16
N ARG A 86 -60.46 37.85 24.08
CA ARG A 86 -59.27 38.71 24.14
C ARG A 86 -59.68 40.17 24.18
N ARG A 87 -59.44 40.85 25.30
CA ARG A 87 -59.72 42.27 25.45
C ARG A 87 -58.79 43.11 24.56
N PRO A 88 -59.16 44.37 24.23
CA PRO A 88 -58.28 45.27 23.49
C PRO A 88 -56.92 45.54 24.17
N ASP A 89 -56.83 45.34 25.49
CA ASP A 89 -55.58 45.47 26.26
C ASP A 89 -54.71 44.18 26.25
N GLY A 90 -55.13 43.15 25.51
CA GLY A 90 -54.47 41.85 25.42
C GLY A 90 -54.82 40.87 26.53
N THR A 91 -55.53 41.28 27.59
CA THR A 91 -55.91 40.39 28.68
C THR A 91 -57.03 39.42 28.25
N MET A 92 -57.02 38.21 28.81
CA MET A 92 -58.06 37.20 28.55
C MET A 92 -59.20 37.28 29.57
N LEU A 93 -60.44 37.23 29.09
CA LEU A 93 -61.65 37.01 29.89
C LEU A 93 -62.16 35.59 29.62
N VAL A 94 -62.13 34.75 30.65
CA VAL A 94 -62.62 33.36 30.55
C VAL A 94 -63.93 33.21 31.31
N ARG A 95 -64.94 32.62 30.67
CA ARG A 95 -66.26 32.36 31.28
C ARG A 95 -66.74 30.96 30.96
N ARG A 96 -67.48 30.39 31.91
CA ARG A 96 -68.07 29.05 31.81
C ARG A 96 -69.58 29.18 31.96
N HIS A 97 -70.32 28.56 31.06
CA HIS A 97 -71.79 28.58 31.03
C HIS A 97 -72.29 27.14 30.99
N ARG A 98 -73.16 26.74 31.91
CA ARG A 98 -73.82 25.43 31.84
C ARG A 98 -75.03 25.51 30.92
N THR A 99 -75.20 24.50 30.07
CA THR A 99 -76.33 24.42 29.14
C THR A 99 -76.95 23.03 29.14
N LEU A 100 -78.09 22.89 28.48
CA LEU A 100 -78.78 21.63 28.27
C LEU A 100 -78.80 21.31 26.77
N ILE A 101 -78.66 20.03 26.45
CA ILE A 101 -78.80 19.53 25.07
C ILE A 101 -80.18 19.91 24.52
N GLY A 102 -80.20 20.47 23.31
CA GLY A 102 -81.40 20.92 22.59
C GLY A 102 -81.92 22.29 23.03
N VAL A 103 -81.31 22.94 24.03
CA VAL A 103 -81.73 24.25 24.53
C VAL A 103 -80.73 25.32 24.10
N PRO A 104 -81.13 26.35 23.32
CA PRO A 104 -80.27 27.47 23.01
C PRO A 104 -79.86 28.23 24.28
N ALA A 105 -78.55 28.31 24.55
CA ALA A 105 -77.98 29.09 25.63
C ALA A 105 -77.51 30.46 25.12
N LEU A 106 -77.96 31.52 25.79
CA LEU A 106 -77.46 32.87 25.58
C LEU A 106 -76.13 33.02 26.33
N VAL A 107 -75.05 33.20 25.59
CA VAL A 107 -73.68 33.21 26.09
C VAL A 107 -73.11 34.61 25.95
N ASN A 108 -72.71 35.17 27.08
CA ASN A 108 -71.99 36.44 27.14
C ASN A 108 -70.49 36.14 27.27
N ALA A 109 -69.72 36.50 26.26
CA ALA A 109 -68.28 36.27 26.15
C ALA A 109 -67.45 37.49 26.57
N ASP A 110 -67.97 38.71 26.37
CA ASP A 110 -67.25 39.96 26.57
C ASP A 110 -67.60 40.65 27.92
N PRO A 111 -67.00 41.79 28.30
CA PRO A 111 -67.26 42.41 29.60
C PRO A 111 -68.62 43.11 29.74
N ASP A 112 -69.41 43.23 28.66
CA ASP A 112 -70.73 43.83 28.72
C ASP A 112 -71.74 42.90 29.43
N LEU A 113 -73.01 43.33 29.57
CA LEU A 113 -74.05 42.54 30.24
C LEU A 113 -74.99 41.82 29.25
N LEU A 114 -74.88 42.10 27.96
CA LEU A 114 -75.68 41.53 26.91
C LEU A 114 -75.07 40.19 26.44
N PRO A 115 -75.88 39.26 25.93
CA PRO A 115 -75.34 38.06 25.32
C PRO A 115 -74.77 38.36 23.93
N ASP A 116 -73.59 37.83 23.65
CA ASP A 116 -72.90 37.96 22.36
C ASP A 116 -73.27 36.85 21.40
N LEU A 117 -73.50 35.65 21.95
CA LEU A 117 -73.60 34.39 21.23
C LEU A 117 -74.84 33.59 21.66
N VAL A 118 -75.32 32.75 20.76
CA VAL A 118 -76.31 31.71 21.03
C VAL A 118 -75.67 30.36 20.74
N VAL A 119 -75.50 29.52 21.76
CA VAL A 119 -74.91 28.19 21.62
C VAL A 119 -76.00 27.13 21.81
N THR A 120 -76.25 26.33 20.79
CA THR A 120 -77.26 25.28 20.79
C THR A 120 -76.59 23.93 20.56
N PRO A 121 -76.23 23.19 21.63
CA PRO A 121 -75.81 21.81 21.50
C PRO A 121 -77.02 20.93 21.17
N THR A 122 -76.84 19.94 20.31
CA THR A 122 -77.89 19.00 19.89
C THR A 122 -77.30 17.60 19.81
N ILE A 123 -78.08 16.59 20.20
CA ILE A 123 -77.76 15.18 19.98
C ILE A 123 -78.72 14.70 18.91
N ARG A 124 -78.20 14.25 17.77
CA ARG A 124 -79.01 13.68 16.69
C ARG A 124 -79.25 12.19 16.93
N ASN A 125 -78.23 11.49 17.42
CA ASN A 125 -78.29 10.10 17.90
C ASN A 125 -77.12 9.85 18.89
N LEU A 126 -77.01 8.65 19.47
CA LEU A 126 -75.94 8.33 20.46
C LEU A 126 -74.51 8.47 19.90
N HIS A 127 -74.38 8.52 18.58
CA HIS A 127 -73.16 8.57 17.81
C HIS A 127 -73.04 9.90 17.04
N GLU A 128 -73.87 10.92 17.30
CA GLU A 128 -73.82 12.17 16.53
C GLU A 128 -74.24 13.37 17.39
N PHE A 129 -73.27 14.24 17.64
CA PHE A 129 -73.37 15.47 18.43
C PHE A 129 -73.19 16.65 17.49
N ALA A 130 -74.04 17.66 17.57
CA ALA A 130 -73.88 18.86 16.77
C ALA A 130 -73.98 20.10 17.64
N VAL A 131 -73.08 21.06 17.41
CA VAL A 131 -73.13 22.38 18.03
C VAL A 131 -73.42 23.43 16.98
N ARG A 132 -74.37 24.30 17.29
CA ARG A 132 -74.64 25.50 16.51
C ARG A 132 -74.33 26.73 17.35
N ILE A 133 -73.34 27.51 16.93
CA ILE A 133 -72.91 28.75 17.57
C ILE A 133 -73.26 29.91 16.64
N GLU A 134 -74.13 30.80 17.09
CA GLU A 134 -74.56 31.96 16.32
C GLU A 134 -74.18 33.24 17.03
N ARG A 135 -73.70 34.23 16.28
CA ARG A 135 -73.64 35.59 16.80
C ARG A 135 -75.05 36.14 16.93
N LEU A 136 -75.32 36.77 18.06
CA LEU A 136 -76.59 37.46 18.26
C LEU A 136 -76.74 38.55 17.20
N MET A 137 -77.95 38.74 16.67
CA MET A 137 -78.21 39.67 15.56
C MET A 137 -77.81 41.13 15.87
N THR A 138 -77.69 41.49 17.14
CA THR A 138 -77.24 42.81 17.61
C THR A 138 -75.72 42.95 17.67
N GLU A 139 -74.98 41.85 17.65
CA GLU A 139 -73.53 41.82 17.84
C GLU A 139 -72.79 42.02 16.51
N THR A 140 -72.20 43.20 16.31
CA THR A 140 -71.59 43.62 15.02
C THR A 140 -70.07 43.79 15.06
N SER A 141 -69.45 43.70 16.24
CA SER A 141 -68.00 43.89 16.44
C SER A 141 -67.15 42.79 15.80
N THR A 142 -65.84 42.83 15.99
CA THR A 142 -64.96 41.72 15.60
C THR A 142 -65.16 40.51 16.51
N LEU A 143 -65.44 40.73 17.80
CA LEU A 143 -65.59 39.72 18.84
C LEU A 143 -64.45 38.67 18.81
N PRO A 144 -63.22 39.04 19.21
CA PRO A 144 -62.07 38.12 19.27
C PRO A 144 -62.24 37.09 20.40
N VAL A 145 -63.02 36.04 20.14
CA VAL A 145 -63.44 35.03 21.11
C VAL A 145 -63.11 33.61 20.64
N SER A 146 -62.66 32.77 21.57
CA SER A 146 -62.71 31.30 21.44
C SER A 146 -63.94 30.77 22.16
N VAL A 147 -64.68 29.86 21.54
CA VAL A 147 -65.90 29.25 22.07
C VAL A 147 -65.77 27.75 21.94
N GLU A 148 -65.86 27.04 23.05
CA GLU A 148 -65.73 25.59 23.11
C GLU A 148 -66.92 25.00 23.86
N LEU A 149 -67.60 24.05 23.23
CA LEU A 149 -68.56 23.17 23.88
C LEU A 149 -67.81 22.00 24.50
N ILE A 150 -68.07 21.71 25.76
CA ILE A 150 -67.46 20.62 26.51
C ILE A 150 -68.58 19.66 26.93
N VAL A 151 -68.40 18.38 26.64
CA VAL A 151 -69.37 17.31 26.90
C VAL A 151 -68.64 16.17 27.60
N ASN A 152 -69.19 15.63 28.68
CA ASN A 152 -68.68 14.39 29.28
C ASN A 152 -68.86 13.22 28.29
N ASP A 153 -68.00 12.20 28.32
CA ASP A 153 -68.10 11.02 27.45
C ASP A 153 -69.56 10.50 27.43
N PRO A 154 -70.25 10.64 26.29
CA PRO A 154 -71.66 10.26 26.20
C PRO A 154 -71.83 8.75 26.01
N THR A 155 -70.74 8.02 25.79
CA THR A 155 -70.73 6.58 25.65
C THR A 155 -70.72 5.97 27.06
N ALA A 156 -71.82 5.33 27.46
CA ALA A 156 -72.04 4.84 28.82
C ALA A 156 -71.05 3.75 29.32
N GLY A 157 -69.97 3.48 28.57
CA GLY A 157 -68.98 2.43 28.81
C GLY A 157 -67.51 2.85 28.65
N GLY A 158 -67.19 4.15 28.50
CA GLY A 158 -65.79 4.59 28.39
C GLY A 158 -65.14 4.17 27.06
N SER A 159 -65.87 4.29 25.96
CA SER A 159 -65.31 3.96 24.63
C SER A 159 -64.36 5.05 24.13
N LEU A 160 -64.43 6.25 24.68
CA LEU A 160 -63.41 7.27 24.48
C LEU A 160 -62.25 7.04 25.47
N PRO A 161 -61.00 7.35 25.07
CA PRO A 161 -59.83 7.19 25.94
C PRO A 161 -59.80 8.17 27.13
N ARG A 162 -60.74 9.13 27.22
CA ARG A 162 -60.78 10.22 28.21
C ARG A 162 -62.21 10.54 28.66
N ASP A 163 -62.34 11.19 29.81
CA ASP A 163 -63.63 11.47 30.47
C ASP A 163 -64.47 12.57 29.78
N ARG A 164 -63.83 13.49 29.05
CA ARG A 164 -64.51 14.66 28.44
C ARG A 164 -64.02 14.91 27.01
N MET A 165 -64.93 15.40 26.18
CA MET A 165 -64.65 15.90 24.84
C MET A 165 -64.96 17.40 24.74
N HIS A 166 -64.26 18.12 23.86
CA HIS A 166 -64.58 19.50 23.52
C HIS A 166 -64.56 19.75 22.01
N LEU A 167 -65.34 20.73 21.59
CA LEU A 167 -65.45 21.18 20.20
C LEU A 167 -65.82 22.65 20.12
N GLY A 168 -65.20 23.39 19.20
CA GLY A 168 -65.67 24.70 18.82
C GLY A 168 -64.74 25.43 17.87
N TYR A 169 -64.60 26.73 18.06
CA TYR A 169 -63.70 27.56 17.25
C TYR A 169 -62.92 28.54 18.12
N ASP A 170 -61.74 28.93 17.65
CA ASP A 170 -60.92 30.00 18.18
C ASP A 170 -60.81 31.11 17.13
N ALA A 171 -61.45 32.25 17.44
CA ALA A 171 -61.42 33.44 16.61
C ALA A 171 -60.74 34.63 17.31
N ARG A 172 -59.87 34.39 18.31
CA ARG A 172 -59.23 35.47 19.09
C ARG A 172 -58.31 36.37 18.27
N ASP A 173 -57.76 35.87 17.16
CA ASP A 173 -56.88 36.60 16.26
C ASP A 173 -57.62 37.16 15.02
N THR A 174 -58.93 36.95 14.93
CA THR A 174 -59.74 37.24 13.74
C THR A 174 -61.14 37.70 14.17
N ARG A 175 -62.10 37.68 13.23
CA ARG A 175 -63.52 37.95 13.50
C ARG A 175 -64.26 36.65 13.80
N ALA A 176 -65.03 36.60 14.89
CA ALA A 176 -65.90 35.45 15.13
C ALA A 176 -66.92 35.27 13.97
N PRO A 177 -67.13 34.03 13.49
CA PRO A 177 -68.05 33.73 12.41
C PRO A 177 -69.49 34.08 12.80
N ARG A 178 -70.33 34.38 11.81
CA ARG A 178 -71.76 34.68 12.07
C ARG A 178 -72.50 33.45 12.55
N LEU A 179 -72.25 32.33 11.88
CA LEU A 179 -72.74 31.00 12.19
C LEU A 179 -71.54 30.08 12.14
N PHE A 180 -71.37 29.27 13.16
CA PHE A 180 -70.50 28.11 13.17
C PHE A 180 -71.38 26.93 13.52
N HIS A 181 -71.55 26.02 12.57
CA HIS A 181 -72.25 24.78 12.79
C HIS A 181 -71.27 23.65 12.61
N SER A 182 -71.16 22.80 13.61
CA SER A 182 -70.20 21.70 13.61
C SER A 182 -70.89 20.43 14.09
N VAL A 183 -70.77 19.37 13.31
CA VAL A 183 -71.35 18.05 13.61
C VAL A 183 -70.21 17.08 13.85
N ILE A 184 -70.11 16.51 15.05
CA ILE A 184 -69.26 15.37 15.39
C ILE A 184 -70.10 14.10 15.29
N GLY A 185 -69.77 13.24 14.33
CA GLY A 185 -70.10 11.81 14.40
C GLY A 185 -69.11 11.07 15.30
N ILE A 186 -69.54 10.09 16.09
CA ILE A 186 -68.74 9.08 16.79
C ILE A 186 -69.35 7.73 16.41
N GLY A 187 -69.09 7.30 15.18
CA GLY A 187 -69.62 6.06 14.61
C GLY A 187 -68.62 4.92 14.68
N GLU A 188 -69.04 3.74 14.25
CA GLU A 188 -68.15 2.67 13.82
C GLU A 188 -68.20 2.62 12.29
N GLU A 189 -67.05 2.49 11.65
CA GLU A 189 -66.96 2.15 10.22
C GLU A 189 -67.53 0.75 9.96
N ALA A 190 -67.68 0.36 8.69
CA ALA A 190 -68.18 -0.97 8.33
C ALA A 190 -67.31 -2.12 8.87
N ASN A 191 -66.05 -1.84 9.22
CA ASN A 191 -65.11 -2.76 9.86
C ASN A 191 -65.12 -2.68 11.40
N GLY A 192 -65.89 -1.78 12.01
CA GLY A 192 -65.96 -1.59 13.46
C GLY A 192 -65.07 -0.48 14.00
N ASP A 193 -64.26 0.19 13.18
CA ASP A 193 -63.32 1.23 13.65
C ASP A 193 -64.07 2.52 14.06
N PRO A 194 -63.82 3.08 15.26
CA PRO A 194 -64.30 4.40 15.64
C PRO A 194 -64.02 5.46 14.57
N ARG A 195 -65.06 6.20 14.17
CA ARG A 195 -64.96 7.29 13.19
C ARG A 195 -65.49 8.59 13.77
N VAL A 196 -64.65 9.62 13.75
CA VAL A 196 -64.97 10.99 14.13
C VAL A 196 -65.04 11.87 12.91
N GLN A 197 -66.25 12.13 12.43
CA GLN A 197 -66.47 13.04 11.30
C GLN A 197 -66.88 14.42 11.83
N LEU A 198 -66.15 15.46 11.46
CA LEU A 198 -66.45 16.85 11.71
C LEU A 198 -66.88 17.55 10.42
N GLU A 199 -68.14 17.94 10.32
CA GLU A 199 -68.61 18.80 9.23
C GLU A 199 -68.83 20.22 9.75
N ASN A 200 -68.08 21.18 9.21
CA ASN A 200 -68.23 22.59 9.56
C ASN A 200 -68.93 23.34 8.42
N ASP A 201 -70.04 24.00 8.76
CA ASP A 201 -70.72 24.96 7.89
C ASP A 201 -70.61 26.35 8.52
N ALA A 202 -69.85 27.23 7.87
CA ALA A 202 -69.71 28.62 8.24
C ALA A 202 -70.52 29.49 7.27
N ALA A 203 -71.85 29.45 7.38
CA ALA A 203 -72.73 30.16 6.45
C ALA A 203 -72.53 31.70 6.45
N TYR A 204 -72.50 32.23 5.23
CA TYR A 204 -72.20 33.59 4.82
C TYR A 204 -72.97 34.72 5.54
N GLY A 205 -72.20 35.70 6.05
CA GLY A 205 -72.59 37.11 6.19
C GLY A 205 -71.71 37.99 5.30
N ILE A 206 -71.89 39.33 5.34
CA ILE A 206 -71.24 40.30 4.42
C ILE A 206 -69.69 40.25 4.42
N LYS A 207 -69.04 39.59 5.40
CA LYS A 207 -67.58 39.38 5.46
C LYS A 207 -67.23 38.06 6.16
N THR A 208 -66.74 37.07 5.40
CA THR A 208 -66.10 35.85 5.93
C THR A 208 -64.86 36.24 6.73
N PRO A 209 -64.55 35.58 7.86
CA PRO A 209 -63.30 35.83 8.56
C PRO A 209 -62.10 35.48 7.67
N ALA A 210 -61.01 36.24 7.82
CA ALA A 210 -59.79 36.04 7.04
C ALA A 210 -59.08 34.73 7.42
N ALA A 211 -59.20 34.32 8.68
CA ALA A 211 -58.81 33.01 9.17
C ALA A 211 -59.81 32.55 10.25
N LEU A 212 -59.97 31.26 10.47
CA LEU A 212 -60.72 30.69 11.60
C LEU A 212 -60.08 29.38 12.04
N THR A 213 -59.80 29.23 13.33
CA THR A 213 -59.29 27.98 13.89
C THR A 213 -60.46 27.16 14.43
N VAL A 214 -60.64 25.94 13.94
CA VAL A 214 -61.52 24.93 14.54
C VAL A 214 -60.73 24.19 15.61
N VAL A 215 -61.30 24.02 16.80
CA VAL A 215 -60.63 23.35 17.92
C VAL A 215 -61.48 22.18 18.40
N GLY A 216 -60.85 21.07 18.73
CA GLY A 216 -61.55 19.94 19.32
C GLY A 216 -60.59 18.92 19.92
N GLY A 217 -61.09 18.06 20.81
CA GLY A 217 -60.25 17.06 21.45
C GLY A 217 -60.88 16.41 22.67
N LEU A 218 -60.12 15.55 23.32
CA LEU A 218 -60.41 14.77 24.50
C LEU A 218 -59.50 15.20 25.65
N PHE A 219 -59.96 15.15 26.89
CA PHE A 219 -59.14 15.45 28.07
C PHE A 219 -59.76 14.87 29.35
N ASP A 220 -58.94 14.71 30.38
CA ASP A 220 -59.37 14.37 31.73
C ASP A 220 -59.38 15.61 32.64
N GLY A 221 -60.03 15.53 33.79
CA GLY A 221 -60.08 16.62 34.76
C GLY A 221 -61.16 17.68 34.46
N GLU A 222 -60.91 18.93 34.82
CA GLU A 222 -61.89 20.02 34.72
C GLU A 222 -61.65 20.92 33.50
N SER A 223 -62.69 21.62 33.03
CA SER A 223 -62.62 22.41 31.78
C SER A 223 -61.54 23.51 31.75
N LEU A 224 -61.10 23.99 32.93
CA LEU A 224 -60.04 24.99 33.10
C LEU A 224 -58.72 24.41 33.59
N ASP A 225 -58.69 23.13 33.94
CA ASP A 225 -57.57 22.42 34.54
C ASP A 225 -57.50 21.02 33.91
N ARG A 226 -57.22 21.02 32.61
CA ARG A 226 -57.23 19.83 31.77
C ARG A 226 -55.98 19.01 32.07
N THR A 227 -56.15 17.72 32.29
CA THR A 227 -55.05 16.75 32.40
C THR A 227 -55.05 15.83 31.19
N ASP A 228 -53.85 15.46 30.75
CA ASP A 228 -53.61 14.62 29.58
C ASP A 228 -54.44 14.97 28.33
N PRO A 229 -54.45 16.26 27.90
CA PRO A 229 -55.19 16.66 26.70
C PRO A 229 -54.71 15.92 25.46
N LEU A 230 -55.68 15.55 24.63
CA LEU A 230 -55.52 15.01 23.29
C LEU A 230 -56.39 15.86 22.36
N GLY A 231 -55.81 16.77 21.58
CA GLY A 231 -56.62 17.70 20.80
C GLY A 231 -55.99 18.11 19.49
N GLY A 232 -56.85 18.62 18.60
CA GLY A 232 -56.51 19.20 17.32
C GLY A 232 -56.94 20.67 17.22
N ARG A 233 -56.14 21.46 16.52
CA ARG A 233 -56.44 22.83 16.10
C ARG A 233 -56.24 22.90 14.60
N LEU A 234 -57.21 23.43 13.86
CA LEU A 234 -57.20 23.49 12.40
C LEU A 234 -57.55 24.91 11.95
N THR A 235 -56.57 25.66 11.49
CA THR A 235 -56.72 27.05 11.06
C THR A 235 -56.83 27.13 9.56
N TYR A 236 -57.97 27.60 9.07
CA TYR A 236 -58.23 27.77 7.64
C TYR A 236 -58.04 29.23 7.24
N THR A 237 -57.30 29.49 6.16
CA THR A 237 -57.03 30.83 5.64
C THR A 237 -57.20 30.87 4.10
N PRO A 238 -58.28 31.48 3.56
CA PRO A 238 -59.48 31.92 4.24
C PRO A 238 -60.35 30.74 4.71
N MET A 239 -61.28 30.97 5.65
CA MET A 239 -62.24 29.94 6.06
C MET A 239 -63.12 29.51 4.87
N PRO A 240 -63.13 28.21 4.48
CA PRO A 240 -64.01 27.74 3.42
C PRO A 240 -65.48 27.72 3.89
N PRO A 241 -66.46 27.83 2.98
CA PRO A 241 -67.88 27.73 3.32
C PRO A 241 -68.23 26.45 4.08
N THR A 242 -67.70 25.34 3.58
CA THR A 242 -67.75 24.04 4.22
C THR A 242 -66.35 23.46 4.34
N SER A 243 -66.02 22.91 5.50
CA SER A 243 -64.86 22.04 5.69
C SER A 243 -65.27 20.73 6.35
N THR A 244 -64.54 19.68 6.04
CA THR A 244 -64.74 18.34 6.59
C THR A 244 -63.44 17.86 7.19
N ILE A 245 -63.51 17.31 8.40
CA ILE A 245 -62.45 16.49 8.97
C ILE A 245 -63.03 15.12 9.22
N ASP A 246 -62.29 14.08 8.88
CA ASP A 246 -62.72 12.72 9.02
C ASP A 246 -61.60 11.91 9.67
N LEU A 247 -61.77 11.54 10.93
CA LEU A 247 -60.77 10.81 11.69
C LEU A 247 -61.26 9.37 11.89
N GLY A 248 -60.63 8.40 11.23
CA GLY A 248 -60.79 6.99 11.55
C GLY A 248 -59.75 6.57 12.58
N ILE A 249 -60.17 5.92 13.66
CA ILE A 249 -59.30 5.41 14.73
C ILE A 249 -59.65 3.94 14.93
N GLY A 250 -58.70 3.02 14.74
CA GLY A 250 -58.95 1.58 14.90
C GLY A 250 -57.84 0.73 14.30
N GLU A 251 -58.19 -0.36 13.61
CA GLU A 251 -57.20 -1.17 12.86
C GLU A 251 -56.51 -0.37 11.76
N ARG A 252 -57.19 0.66 11.25
CA ARG A 252 -56.61 1.65 10.34
C ARG A 252 -56.84 3.03 10.90
N TYR A 253 -55.79 3.84 10.93
CA TYR A 253 -55.96 5.24 11.23
C TYR A 253 -56.16 6.01 9.94
N ARG A 254 -57.09 6.96 9.91
CA ARG A 254 -57.41 7.74 8.72
C ARG A 254 -57.62 9.20 9.11
N VAL A 255 -57.06 10.12 8.33
CA VAL A 255 -57.34 11.55 8.42
C VAL A 255 -57.76 12.03 7.03
N GLY A 256 -59.04 12.32 6.86
CA GLY A 256 -59.58 13.06 5.74
C GLY A 256 -59.71 14.53 6.11
N LEU A 257 -59.17 15.42 5.29
CA LEU A 257 -59.35 16.86 5.35
C LEU A 257 -60.00 17.29 4.05
N GLY A 258 -61.00 18.16 4.12
CA GLY A 258 -61.67 18.66 2.93
C GLY A 258 -62.13 20.09 3.09
N ALA A 259 -62.12 20.81 1.97
CA ALA A 259 -62.60 22.17 1.86
C ALA A 259 -63.38 22.35 0.55
N SER A 260 -64.47 23.12 0.60
CA SER A 260 -65.29 23.39 -0.61
C SER A 260 -64.57 24.20 -1.69
N GLN A 261 -63.44 24.81 -1.34
CA GLN A 261 -62.57 25.59 -2.22
C GLN A 261 -61.12 25.50 -1.72
N PRO A 262 -60.11 25.73 -2.58
CA PRO A 262 -58.71 25.77 -2.15
C PRO A 262 -58.47 26.82 -1.06
N VAL A 263 -57.80 26.43 0.02
CA VAL A 263 -57.49 27.28 1.20
C VAL A 263 -56.17 26.87 1.80
N THR A 264 -55.45 27.75 2.49
CA THR A 264 -54.31 27.35 3.31
C THR A 264 -54.83 26.73 4.61
N LEU A 265 -54.26 25.60 5.04
CA LEU A 265 -54.60 24.95 6.31
C LEU A 265 -53.37 24.80 7.19
N ASP A 266 -53.44 25.32 8.42
CA ASP A 266 -52.52 24.98 9.51
C ASP A 266 -53.22 24.02 10.48
N ALA A 267 -52.77 22.77 10.53
CA ALA A 267 -53.19 21.79 11.50
C ALA A 267 -52.16 21.64 12.62
N GLN A 268 -52.64 21.44 13.84
CA GLN A 268 -51.82 21.13 15.00
C GLN A 268 -52.55 20.07 15.83
N VAL A 269 -51.90 18.97 16.12
CA VAL A 269 -52.37 17.94 17.05
C VAL A 269 -51.42 17.87 18.23
N GLU A 270 -51.98 17.76 19.42
CA GLU A 270 -51.24 17.65 20.67
C GLU A 270 -51.78 16.48 21.48
N MET A 271 -50.86 15.68 22.02
CA MET A 271 -51.12 14.63 22.99
C MET A 271 -50.19 14.80 24.17
N VAL A 272 -50.76 14.98 25.35
CA VAL A 272 -50.03 15.00 26.61
C VAL A 272 -50.42 13.76 27.40
N THR A 273 -49.43 13.04 27.94
CA THR A 273 -49.62 11.91 28.84
C THR A 273 -48.58 12.00 29.96
N GLY A 274 -49.01 12.50 31.12
CA GLY A 274 -48.09 12.79 32.22
C GLY A 274 -47.07 13.86 31.84
N ALA A 275 -45.78 13.50 31.88
CA ALA A 275 -44.68 14.38 31.49
C ALA A 275 -44.34 14.34 29.99
N ASN A 276 -44.92 13.40 29.26
CA ASN A 276 -44.67 13.21 27.83
C ASN A 276 -45.66 14.03 27.02
N GLU A 277 -45.15 14.85 26.12
CA GLU A 277 -45.93 15.62 25.16
C GLU A 277 -45.49 15.26 23.75
N LYS A 278 -46.46 14.98 22.89
CA LYS A 278 -46.31 14.71 21.47
C LYS A 278 -47.09 15.77 20.72
N ARG A 279 -46.43 16.51 19.85
CA ARG A 279 -47.04 17.56 19.04
C ARG A 279 -46.71 17.33 17.58
N ALA A 280 -47.74 17.33 16.72
CA ALA A 280 -47.60 17.30 15.28
C ALA A 280 -48.24 18.56 14.69
N THR A 281 -47.58 19.21 13.75
CA THR A 281 -48.11 20.33 12.98
C THR A 281 -48.06 20.01 11.50
N ALA A 282 -49.03 20.50 10.74
CA ALA A 282 -49.05 20.41 9.29
C ALA A 282 -49.48 21.76 8.69
N HIS A 283 -48.77 22.25 7.69
CA HIS A 283 -49.15 23.37 6.84
C HIS A 283 -49.42 22.82 5.44
N LEU A 284 -50.55 23.18 4.84
CA LEU A 284 -50.92 22.79 3.49
C LEU A 284 -51.33 24.05 2.70
N ASP A 285 -50.62 24.36 1.62
CA ASP A 285 -50.94 25.50 0.77
C ASP A 285 -50.90 25.15 -0.73
N PRO A 286 -52.04 25.21 -1.46
CA PRO A 286 -53.39 25.20 -0.94
C PRO A 286 -53.84 23.76 -0.57
N LEU A 287 -54.62 23.60 0.50
CA LEU A 287 -55.44 22.41 0.74
C LEU A 287 -56.45 22.24 -0.42
N PRO A 288 -56.39 21.14 -1.19
CA PRO A 288 -57.34 20.87 -2.27
C PRO A 288 -58.71 20.42 -1.71
N GLN A 289 -59.63 20.02 -2.59
CA GLN A 289 -61.01 19.70 -2.17
C GLN A 289 -61.07 18.57 -1.13
N SER A 290 -60.18 17.60 -1.26
CA SER A 290 -59.94 16.55 -0.29
C SER A 290 -58.47 16.16 -0.29
N VAL A 291 -57.90 15.98 0.89
CA VAL A 291 -56.67 15.25 1.17
C VAL A 291 -57.02 14.19 2.20
N GLU A 292 -56.60 12.97 1.96
CA GLU A 292 -56.84 11.86 2.85
C GLU A 292 -55.55 11.10 3.06
N ALA A 293 -55.16 10.93 4.31
CA ALA A 293 -54.04 10.11 4.70
C ALA A 293 -54.54 8.92 5.51
N SER A 294 -54.18 7.71 5.11
CA SER A 294 -54.49 6.49 5.84
C SER A 294 -53.21 5.82 6.28
N TYR A 295 -53.19 5.36 7.53
CA TYR A 295 -52.17 4.51 8.09
C TYR A 295 -52.73 3.11 8.33
N VAL A 296 -51.96 2.12 7.92
CA VAL A 296 -52.23 0.72 8.17
C VAL A 296 -51.02 0.13 8.90
N PRO A 297 -51.15 -0.30 10.16
CA PRO A 297 -50.09 -1.07 10.81
C PRO A 297 -49.89 -2.39 10.07
N GLY A 298 -48.65 -2.81 9.92
CA GLY A 298 -48.27 -4.06 9.28
C GLY A 298 -48.39 -5.27 10.21
N ALA A 299 -47.86 -6.42 9.77
CA ALA A 299 -47.92 -7.66 10.55
C ALA A 299 -47.01 -7.62 11.78
N THR A 300 -45.98 -6.78 11.77
CA THR A 300 -45.06 -6.53 12.89
C THR A 300 -45.11 -5.05 13.30
N ALA A 301 -44.58 -4.71 14.47
CA ALA A 301 -44.50 -3.32 14.94
C ALA A 301 -43.65 -2.42 14.03
N ASP A 302 -42.74 -3.05 13.27
CA ASP A 302 -41.80 -2.41 12.36
C ASP A 302 -42.26 -2.42 10.90
N GLN A 303 -43.49 -2.88 10.65
CA GLN A 303 -44.12 -2.80 9.36
C GLN A 303 -45.30 -1.86 9.45
N ARG A 304 -45.44 -0.98 8.47
CA ARG A 304 -46.62 -0.13 8.35
C ARG A 304 -46.64 0.61 7.02
N THR A 305 -47.83 1.00 6.58
CA THR A 305 -48.05 1.68 5.31
C THR A 305 -48.83 2.96 5.54
N VAL A 306 -48.41 4.04 4.88
CA VAL A 306 -49.10 5.32 4.85
C VAL A 306 -49.45 5.65 3.43
N THR A 307 -50.71 5.91 3.16
CA THR A 307 -51.18 6.32 1.84
C THR A 307 -51.81 7.68 1.97
N VAL A 308 -51.24 8.65 1.26
CA VAL A 308 -51.80 9.99 1.10
C VAL A 308 -52.43 10.07 -0.28
N THR A 309 -53.73 10.36 -0.32
CA THR A 309 -54.48 10.62 -1.54
C THR A 309 -54.97 12.05 -1.53
N SER A 310 -54.93 12.71 -2.67
CA SER A 310 -55.39 14.07 -2.81
C SER A 310 -56.16 14.25 -4.11
N SER A 311 -57.17 15.11 -4.05
CA SER A 311 -57.97 15.48 -5.23
C SER A 311 -57.20 16.33 -6.27
N ALA A 312 -56.07 16.94 -5.89
CA ALA A 312 -55.18 17.70 -6.76
C ALA A 312 -53.74 17.71 -6.17
N ILE A 313 -52.77 18.23 -6.92
CA ILE A 313 -51.43 18.48 -6.38
C ILE A 313 -51.54 19.52 -5.25
N VAL A 314 -50.76 19.35 -4.18
CA VAL A 314 -50.61 20.35 -3.10
C VAL A 314 -49.27 21.05 -3.31
N ASP A 315 -49.29 22.36 -3.51
CA ASP A 315 -48.09 23.10 -3.93
C ASP A 315 -47.03 23.11 -2.82
N ASP A 316 -47.43 23.25 -1.56
CA ASP A 316 -46.57 23.28 -0.38
C ASP A 316 -47.15 22.48 0.80
N VAL A 317 -46.29 21.68 1.45
CA VAL A 317 -46.62 20.81 2.57
C VAL A 317 -45.48 20.84 3.58
N ASP A 318 -45.71 21.48 4.72
CA ASP A 318 -44.79 21.42 5.86
C ASP A 318 -45.38 20.55 6.96
N LEU A 319 -44.70 19.50 7.36
CA LEU A 319 -45.08 18.68 8.49
C LEU A 319 -43.96 18.73 9.54
N ALA A 320 -44.31 18.94 10.80
CA ALA A 320 -43.36 18.78 11.90
C ALA A 320 -43.94 17.91 13.01
N TYR A 321 -43.12 17.06 13.61
CA TYR A 321 -43.42 16.28 14.78
C TYR A 321 -42.37 16.53 15.86
N ARG A 322 -42.80 16.62 17.11
CA ARG A 322 -41.94 16.77 18.27
C ARG A 322 -42.46 15.92 19.43
N GLU A 323 -41.57 15.18 20.05
CA GLU A 323 -41.78 14.47 21.30
C GLU A 323 -40.90 15.09 22.37
N THR A 324 -41.50 15.46 23.50
CA THR A 324 -40.77 15.99 24.65
C THR A 324 -41.16 15.23 25.92
N GLU A 325 -40.19 14.97 26.80
CA GLU A 325 -40.41 14.47 28.15
C GLU A 325 -39.95 15.53 29.15
N SER A 326 -40.86 16.05 29.97
CA SER A 326 -40.54 17.13 30.92
C SER A 326 -39.86 18.34 30.26
N GLU A 327 -40.35 18.77 29.10
CA GLU A 327 -39.80 19.85 28.26
C GLU A 327 -38.46 19.55 27.56
N VAL A 328 -37.86 18.37 27.79
CA VAL A 328 -36.66 17.93 27.08
C VAL A 328 -37.08 17.27 25.76
N PRO A 329 -36.64 17.75 24.58
CA PRO A 329 -36.95 17.09 23.32
C PRO A 329 -36.26 15.73 23.26
N LEU A 330 -37.05 14.70 22.98
CA LEU A 330 -36.58 13.33 22.78
C LEU A 330 -36.43 13.00 21.29
N LEU A 331 -37.29 13.59 20.48
CA LEU A 331 -37.39 13.30 19.06
C LEU A 331 -38.04 14.48 18.35
N GLY A 332 -37.47 14.87 17.23
CA GLY A 332 -38.07 15.82 16.31
C GLY A 332 -37.90 15.35 14.89
N ALA A 333 -38.88 15.70 14.07
CA ALA A 333 -39.02 15.18 12.74
C ALA A 333 -39.69 16.27 11.90
N VAL A 334 -39.14 16.63 10.75
CA VAL A 334 -39.67 17.66 9.84
C VAL A 334 -39.70 17.16 8.41
N LEU A 335 -40.70 17.59 7.65
CA LEU A 335 -40.87 17.32 6.24
C LEU A 335 -41.32 18.61 5.56
N HIS A 336 -40.63 18.99 4.50
CA HIS A 336 -41.05 20.04 3.59
C HIS A 336 -41.17 19.42 2.20
N ALA A 337 -42.36 19.43 1.63
CA ALA A 337 -42.59 18.88 0.30
C ALA A 337 -43.29 19.89 -0.59
N THR A 338 -42.76 20.10 -1.78
CA THR A 338 -43.38 20.92 -2.82
C THR A 338 -43.96 20.06 -3.92
N ASP A 339 -45.06 20.52 -4.53
CA ASP A 339 -45.82 19.81 -5.56
C ASP A 339 -46.16 18.35 -5.17
N LEU A 340 -46.72 18.14 -3.97
CA LEU A 340 -47.11 16.81 -3.47
C LEU A 340 -48.05 16.11 -4.46
N PRO A 341 -47.69 14.92 -4.98
CA PRO A 341 -48.52 14.16 -5.91
C PRO A 341 -49.88 13.75 -5.34
N THR A 342 -50.83 13.47 -6.24
CA THR A 342 -52.20 13.05 -5.85
C THR A 342 -52.28 11.68 -5.17
N LEU A 343 -51.24 10.85 -5.28
CA LEU A 343 -51.08 9.61 -4.54
C LEU A 343 -49.62 9.49 -4.13
N VAL A 344 -49.39 9.36 -2.83
CA VAL A 344 -48.10 9.02 -2.23
C VAL A 344 -48.33 7.84 -1.30
N THR A 345 -47.52 6.80 -1.45
CA THR A 345 -47.52 5.64 -0.59
C THR A 345 -46.14 5.55 0.06
N VAL A 346 -46.10 5.54 1.39
CA VAL A 346 -44.89 5.28 2.17
C VAL A 346 -45.07 3.94 2.85
N GLU A 347 -44.15 3.01 2.63
CA GLU A 347 -44.15 1.71 3.27
C GLU A 347 -42.90 1.56 4.10
N GLN A 348 -43.01 0.92 5.26
CA GLN A 348 -41.88 0.30 5.92
C GLN A 348 -42.13 -1.18 5.96
N THR A 349 -41.16 -1.89 5.43
CA THR A 349 -41.16 -3.33 5.28
C THR A 349 -40.40 -4.00 6.43
N ALA A 350 -39.50 -3.26 7.09
CA ALA A 350 -38.75 -3.69 8.28
C ALA A 350 -38.25 -2.50 9.12
N GLU A 351 -37.67 -2.77 10.29
CA GLU A 351 -37.16 -1.73 11.21
C GLU A 351 -36.27 -0.69 10.51
N ARG A 352 -35.44 -1.14 9.56
CA ARG A 352 -34.49 -0.34 8.79
C ARG A 352 -34.79 -0.30 7.29
N ALA A 353 -36.00 -0.67 6.89
CA ALA A 353 -36.36 -0.74 5.47
C ALA A 353 -37.68 -0.03 5.18
N GLY A 354 -37.71 0.80 4.13
CA GLY A 354 -38.94 1.39 3.64
C GLY A 354 -38.84 1.90 2.21
N ALA A 355 -39.97 2.35 1.70
CA ALA A 355 -40.16 2.81 0.34
C ALA A 355 -41.14 3.97 0.30
N VAL A 356 -40.96 4.85 -0.67
CA VAL A 356 -41.89 5.90 -1.09
C VAL A 356 -42.17 5.66 -2.56
N ASP A 357 -43.45 5.52 -2.90
CA ASP A 357 -43.93 5.38 -4.27
C ASP A 357 -45.02 6.43 -4.53
N THR A 358 -45.04 6.98 -5.74
CA THR A 358 -45.92 8.09 -6.09
C THR A 358 -46.46 7.95 -7.51
N ASN A 359 -47.61 8.58 -7.77
CA ASN A 359 -48.18 8.62 -9.11
C ASN A 359 -47.73 9.82 -9.97
N GLY A 360 -46.75 10.59 -9.50
CA GLY A 360 -46.18 11.78 -10.13
C GLY A 360 -44.97 12.24 -9.33
N ALA A 361 -44.12 13.10 -9.87
CA ALA A 361 -42.94 13.54 -9.14
C ALA A 361 -43.28 14.65 -8.14
N PHE A 362 -42.60 14.64 -6.99
CA PHE A 362 -42.50 15.82 -6.13
C PHE A 362 -41.71 16.93 -6.84
N GLY A 363 -41.96 18.19 -6.50
CA GLY A 363 -41.08 19.30 -6.85
C GLY A 363 -39.76 19.16 -6.08
N SER A 364 -39.86 19.10 -4.76
CA SER A 364 -38.78 18.78 -3.82
C SER A 364 -39.36 18.10 -2.59
N VAL A 365 -38.59 17.20 -1.97
CA VAL A 365 -38.89 16.64 -0.65
C VAL A 365 -37.65 16.80 0.21
N GLU A 366 -37.78 17.56 1.28
CA GLU A 366 -36.79 17.71 2.33
C GLU A 366 -37.34 17.06 3.59
N PHE A 367 -36.56 16.18 4.23
CA PHE A 367 -36.91 15.60 5.51
C PHE A 367 -35.75 15.76 6.48
N GLY A 368 -36.07 15.83 7.76
CA GLY A 368 -35.09 15.87 8.84
C GLY A 368 -35.58 15.10 10.06
N LEU A 369 -34.71 14.36 10.71
CA LEU A 369 -34.96 13.62 11.93
C LEU A 369 -33.83 13.87 12.92
N ALA A 370 -34.14 14.11 14.19
CA ALA A 370 -33.11 14.15 15.21
C ALA A 370 -33.60 13.75 16.62
N ASP A 371 -32.67 13.47 17.52
CA ASP A 371 -32.88 13.41 18.98
C ASP A 371 -33.03 14.82 19.58
N GLY A 372 -33.96 15.59 19.04
CA GLY A 372 -34.01 17.03 19.24
C GLY A 372 -34.77 17.71 18.11
N ASP A 373 -34.47 18.97 17.83
CA ASP A 373 -34.96 19.61 16.61
C ASP A 373 -34.02 19.25 15.45
N PRO A 374 -34.51 18.77 14.29
CA PRO A 374 -33.66 18.40 13.16
C PRO A 374 -32.82 19.56 12.63
N VAL A 375 -31.57 19.27 12.28
CA VAL A 375 -30.67 20.21 11.60
C VAL A 375 -30.73 19.96 10.10
N LEU A 376 -31.43 20.84 9.39
CA LEU A 376 -31.55 20.81 7.93
C LEU A 376 -30.29 21.36 7.25
N GLY A 377 -30.11 21.00 5.99
CA GLY A 377 -29.03 21.50 5.14
C GLY A 377 -29.25 22.96 4.77
N THR A 378 -28.16 23.66 4.46
CA THR A 378 -28.19 25.06 3.99
C THR A 378 -28.07 25.19 2.48
N ALA A 379 -27.91 24.06 1.78
CA ALA A 379 -27.77 24.03 0.33
C ALA A 379 -29.10 24.37 -0.37
N ASP A 380 -29.04 25.18 -1.43
CA ASP A 380 -30.21 25.56 -2.23
C ASP A 380 -30.80 24.36 -3.04
N GLY A 381 -30.03 23.28 -3.19
CA GLY A 381 -30.37 22.07 -3.95
C GLY A 381 -30.50 20.81 -3.10
N PRO A 382 -30.53 19.62 -3.74
CA PRO A 382 -30.52 18.35 -3.05
C PRO A 382 -29.31 18.20 -2.13
N TYR A 383 -29.49 17.54 -0.99
CA TYR A 383 -28.40 17.26 -0.08
C TYR A 383 -28.71 16.02 0.77
N VAL A 384 -27.67 15.44 1.37
CA VAL A 384 -27.74 14.49 2.47
C VAL A 384 -26.85 15.01 3.59
N LYS A 385 -27.44 15.23 4.77
CA LYS A 385 -26.75 15.71 5.97
C LYS A 385 -26.88 14.68 7.09
N LEU A 386 -25.75 14.29 7.67
CA LEU A 386 -25.65 13.52 8.89
C LEU A 386 -24.87 14.36 9.91
N LEU A 387 -25.48 14.66 11.04
CA LEU A 387 -24.83 15.34 12.16
C LEU A 387 -24.90 14.41 13.37
N ASP A 388 -23.78 14.16 14.01
CA ASP A 388 -23.68 13.51 15.31
C ASP A 388 -22.56 14.19 16.10
N ASP A 389 -22.88 15.15 16.96
CA ASP A 389 -21.84 15.84 17.76
C ASP A 389 -21.55 15.11 19.10
N GLY A 390 -22.12 13.90 19.27
CA GLY A 390 -22.08 13.12 20.50
C GLY A 390 -23.10 13.56 21.57
N THR A 391 -23.78 14.70 21.37
CA THR A 391 -24.89 15.19 22.20
C THR A 391 -26.20 15.30 21.45
N HIS A 392 -26.13 15.40 20.12
CA HIS A 392 -27.24 15.53 19.21
C HIS A 392 -26.92 14.75 17.93
N SER A 393 -27.83 13.87 17.54
CA SER A 393 -27.79 13.12 16.29
C SER A 393 -28.96 13.53 15.39
N SER A 394 -28.67 14.06 14.21
CA SER A 394 -29.62 14.49 13.20
C SER A 394 -29.29 13.89 11.82
N VAL A 395 -30.31 13.44 11.10
CA VAL A 395 -30.24 13.02 9.70
C VAL A 395 -31.23 13.86 8.92
N ALA A 396 -30.79 14.51 7.86
CA ALA A 396 -31.66 15.23 6.96
C ALA A 396 -31.28 14.98 5.51
N ALA A 397 -32.24 15.00 4.60
CA ALA A 397 -31.93 14.99 3.19
C ALA A 397 -33.00 15.74 2.41
N ARG A 398 -32.59 16.31 1.29
CA ARG A 398 -33.45 16.93 0.30
C ARG A 398 -33.23 16.29 -1.06
N ILE A 399 -34.31 15.91 -1.73
CA ILE A 399 -34.29 15.34 -3.08
C ILE A 399 -35.28 16.12 -3.93
N ASP A 400 -34.81 16.62 -5.07
CA ASP A 400 -35.65 17.33 -6.04
C ASP A 400 -36.18 16.35 -7.08
N GLY A 401 -37.44 16.50 -7.51
CA GLY A 401 -37.97 15.68 -8.60
C GLY A 401 -38.19 14.20 -8.25
N LEU A 402 -38.26 13.82 -6.98
CA LEU A 402 -38.42 12.43 -6.52
C LEU A 402 -39.70 11.80 -7.07
N ARG A 403 -39.63 10.57 -7.58
CA ARG A 403 -40.79 9.74 -7.94
C ARG A 403 -40.90 8.51 -7.05
N ARG A 404 -39.78 7.84 -6.85
CA ARG A 404 -39.70 6.64 -6.05
C ARG A 404 -38.39 6.65 -5.28
N ALA A 405 -38.44 6.22 -4.03
CA ALA A 405 -37.25 5.90 -3.27
C ALA A 405 -37.52 4.64 -2.46
N SER A 406 -36.55 3.77 -2.29
CA SER A 406 -36.54 2.78 -1.23
C SER A 406 -35.17 2.65 -0.64
N VAL A 407 -35.12 2.38 0.65
CA VAL A 407 -33.91 2.05 1.38
C VAL A 407 -34.23 0.81 2.19
N ASP A 408 -33.41 -0.21 2.09
CA ASP A 408 -33.35 -1.33 3.02
C ASP A 408 -31.96 -1.35 3.63
N ALA A 409 -31.85 -1.13 4.94
CA ALA A 409 -30.59 -1.18 5.69
C ALA A 409 -30.63 -2.27 6.77
N THR A 410 -31.36 -3.37 6.51
CA THR A 410 -31.52 -4.47 7.46
C THR A 410 -30.25 -5.29 7.60
N ASP A 411 -29.65 -5.70 6.47
CA ASP A 411 -28.41 -6.48 6.41
C ASP A 411 -27.32 -5.65 5.69
N THR A 412 -27.55 -5.35 4.42
CA THR A 412 -26.80 -4.37 3.62
C THR A 412 -27.65 -3.12 3.42
N ILE A 413 -27.05 -2.01 3.01
CA ILE A 413 -27.78 -0.81 2.61
C ILE A 413 -28.09 -0.91 1.11
N HIS A 414 -29.31 -1.26 0.75
CA HIS A 414 -29.83 -1.19 -0.60
C HIS A 414 -30.68 0.07 -0.74
N ALA A 415 -30.25 1.03 -1.55
CA ALA A 415 -31.00 2.22 -1.91
C ALA A 415 -31.38 2.18 -3.39
N ASP A 416 -32.65 2.40 -3.70
CA ASP A 416 -33.19 2.52 -5.06
C ASP A 416 -33.89 3.88 -5.14
N LEU A 417 -33.50 4.72 -6.09
CA LEU A 417 -33.95 6.10 -6.23
C LEU A 417 -34.31 6.38 -7.69
N GLU A 418 -35.55 6.81 -7.93
CA GLU A 418 -36.00 7.32 -9.23
C GLU A 418 -36.33 8.82 -9.13
N VAL A 419 -35.67 9.64 -9.96
CA VAL A 419 -35.89 11.09 -10.06
C VAL A 419 -36.26 11.52 -11.47
N THR A 420 -36.89 12.68 -11.60
CA THR A 420 -37.15 13.28 -12.92
C THR A 420 -35.88 13.86 -13.55
N PRO A 421 -35.83 14.03 -14.88
CA PRO A 421 -34.73 14.75 -15.54
C PRO A 421 -34.46 16.15 -14.97
N ALA A 422 -35.47 16.86 -14.46
CA ALA A 422 -35.31 18.18 -13.84
C ALA A 422 -34.82 18.12 -12.38
N GLY A 423 -34.93 16.95 -11.75
CA GLY A 423 -34.42 16.66 -10.40
C GLY A 423 -32.94 16.28 -10.36
N ARG A 424 -32.32 16.05 -11.53
CA ARG A 424 -30.88 15.76 -11.70
C ARG A 424 -30.04 17.02 -11.43
N LYS A 425 -30.00 17.45 -10.18
CA LYS A 425 -29.16 18.54 -9.70
C LYS A 425 -28.02 17.97 -8.86
N PRO A 426 -26.90 18.70 -8.70
CA PRO A 426 -25.85 18.28 -7.80
C PRO A 426 -26.36 18.04 -6.39
N VAL A 427 -26.00 16.90 -5.81
CA VAL A 427 -26.36 16.51 -4.45
C VAL A 427 -25.16 16.74 -3.54
N ALA A 428 -25.31 17.61 -2.55
CA ALA A 428 -24.30 17.81 -1.52
C ALA A 428 -24.35 16.70 -0.47
N ILE A 429 -23.20 16.26 0.01
CA ILE A 429 -23.03 15.31 1.10
C ILE A 429 -22.33 16.06 2.23
N ASP A 430 -22.84 15.94 3.45
CA ASP A 430 -22.31 16.59 4.65
C ASP A 430 -22.46 15.64 5.83
N VAL A 431 -21.36 15.14 6.37
CA VAL A 431 -21.32 14.18 7.48
C VAL A 431 -20.40 14.73 8.56
N GLU A 432 -20.99 15.20 9.65
CA GLU A 432 -20.27 15.69 10.82
C GLU A 432 -20.44 14.68 11.96
N ARG A 433 -19.35 14.07 12.41
CA ARG A 433 -19.28 13.14 13.55
C ARG A 433 -18.12 13.52 14.47
N PRO A 434 -18.06 13.05 15.73
CA PRO A 434 -16.96 13.42 16.61
C PRO A 434 -15.65 12.86 16.04
N GLY A 435 -14.75 13.76 15.64
CA GLY A 435 -13.47 13.42 15.02
C GLY A 435 -13.57 12.95 13.55
N LEU A 436 -14.67 13.20 12.85
CA LEU A 436 -14.79 12.97 11.40
C LEU A 436 -15.73 14.00 10.76
N ASP A 437 -15.23 14.71 9.76
CA ASP A 437 -15.98 15.60 8.88
C ASP A 437 -15.86 15.08 7.44
N VAL A 438 -16.97 14.79 6.76
CA VAL A 438 -16.98 14.41 5.35
C VAL A 438 -17.89 15.34 4.59
N THR A 439 -17.33 16.04 3.62
CA THR A 439 -18.11 16.80 2.64
C THR A 439 -17.98 16.15 1.27
N GLY A 440 -18.99 16.29 0.43
CA GLY A 440 -18.93 15.77 -0.92
C GLY A 440 -20.00 16.36 -1.82
N SER A 441 -19.87 16.08 -3.11
CA SER A 441 -20.88 16.42 -4.10
C SER A 441 -20.95 15.36 -5.19
N VAL A 442 -22.17 15.06 -5.62
CA VAL A 442 -22.43 14.20 -6.78
C VAL A 442 -23.16 15.03 -7.82
N ALA A 443 -22.55 15.28 -8.98
CA ALA A 443 -23.22 15.96 -10.09
C ALA A 443 -23.98 14.97 -10.98
N ASP A 444 -25.05 15.48 -11.62
CA ASP A 444 -25.80 14.79 -12.67
C ASP A 444 -26.27 13.37 -12.34
N LEU A 445 -26.79 13.16 -11.11
CA LEU A 445 -27.39 11.90 -10.67
C LEU A 445 -28.26 11.23 -11.75
N PRO A 446 -28.20 9.90 -11.92
CA PRO A 446 -29.04 9.17 -12.86
C PRO A 446 -30.52 9.37 -12.56
N GLU A 447 -31.37 9.25 -13.59
CA GLU A 447 -32.83 9.20 -13.40
C GLU A 447 -33.27 8.00 -12.56
N HIS A 448 -32.47 6.93 -12.56
CA HIS A 448 -32.67 5.73 -11.74
C HIS A 448 -31.32 5.28 -11.21
N LEU A 449 -31.16 5.32 -9.90
CA LEU A 449 -29.96 4.95 -9.17
C LEU A 449 -30.27 3.79 -8.24
N THR A 450 -29.48 2.73 -8.33
CA THR A 450 -29.38 1.70 -7.30
C THR A 450 -28.00 1.77 -6.66
N LEU A 451 -27.97 1.78 -5.33
CA LEU A 451 -26.76 1.76 -4.53
C LEU A 451 -26.88 0.62 -3.52
N ASP A 452 -25.97 -0.34 -3.58
CA ASP A 452 -25.85 -1.41 -2.60
C ASP A 452 -24.56 -1.21 -1.81
N ALA A 453 -24.62 -1.08 -0.48
CA ALA A 453 -23.45 -0.99 0.37
C ALA A 453 -23.51 -2.08 1.47
N ASP A 454 -22.64 -3.06 1.35
CA ASP A 454 -22.33 -4.02 2.41
C ASP A 454 -21.20 -3.44 3.26
N LEU A 455 -21.53 -2.95 4.46
CA LEU A 455 -20.54 -2.35 5.37
C LEU A 455 -19.69 -3.40 6.11
N ASP A 456 -20.13 -4.66 6.15
CA ASP A 456 -19.39 -5.76 6.77
C ASP A 456 -18.37 -6.35 5.79
N GLY A 457 -18.72 -6.45 4.50
CA GLY A 457 -17.87 -6.85 3.37
C GLY A 457 -17.08 -5.70 2.70
N PRO A 458 -17.06 -4.50 3.29
CA PRO A 458 -17.03 -3.19 2.61
C PRO A 458 -17.09 -3.17 1.06
N VAL A 459 -18.19 -3.67 0.52
CA VAL A 459 -18.51 -3.59 -0.92
C VAL A 459 -19.57 -2.51 -1.14
N VAL A 460 -19.33 -1.62 -2.09
CA VAL A 460 -20.29 -0.65 -2.60
C VAL A 460 -20.50 -0.91 -4.09
N THR A 461 -21.72 -1.24 -4.49
CA THR A 461 -22.12 -1.36 -5.89
C THR A 461 -23.01 -0.19 -6.28
N TYR A 462 -22.69 0.43 -7.40
CA TYR A 462 -23.45 1.51 -8.00
C TYR A 462 -24.00 1.04 -9.35
N ASP A 463 -25.28 1.30 -9.61
CA ASP A 463 -25.94 1.09 -10.91
C ASP A 463 -26.87 2.27 -11.24
N GLY A 464 -26.48 3.09 -12.21
CA GLY A 464 -27.26 4.20 -12.78
C GLY A 464 -28.16 3.79 -13.96
N HIS A 465 -28.42 2.50 -14.17
CA HIS A 465 -29.35 1.95 -15.16
C HIS A 465 -29.11 2.46 -16.60
N GLY A 466 -27.83 2.54 -16.99
CA GLY A 466 -27.38 3.01 -18.29
C GLY A 466 -27.06 4.51 -18.38
N GLN A 467 -27.14 5.26 -17.26
CA GLN A 467 -26.66 6.63 -17.14
C GLN A 467 -25.52 6.68 -16.12
N GLY A 468 -24.42 7.37 -16.45
CA GLY A 468 -23.28 7.58 -15.55
C GLY A 468 -23.43 8.78 -14.61
N LEU A 469 -22.37 9.08 -13.86
CA LEU A 469 -22.19 10.33 -13.11
C LEU A 469 -21.16 11.20 -13.83
N ASP A 470 -21.42 12.49 -13.94
CA ASP A 470 -20.47 13.41 -14.56
C ASP A 470 -19.31 13.72 -13.60
N ASP A 471 -19.62 13.88 -12.30
CA ASP A 471 -18.66 14.32 -11.28
C ASP A 471 -19.02 13.78 -9.89
N LEU A 472 -18.01 13.27 -9.17
CA LEU A 472 -18.09 12.87 -7.76
C LEU A 472 -16.88 13.45 -7.04
N ALA A 473 -17.12 14.30 -6.06
CA ALA A 473 -16.08 14.84 -5.18
C ALA A 473 -16.38 14.45 -3.72
N ILE A 474 -15.37 14.01 -3.00
CA ILE A 474 -15.44 13.67 -1.57
C ILE A 474 -14.19 14.23 -0.89
N GLU A 475 -14.38 14.91 0.23
CA GLU A 475 -13.33 15.36 1.14
C GLU A 475 -13.68 14.85 2.54
N ALA A 476 -12.76 14.14 3.18
CA ALA A 476 -12.93 13.57 4.51
C ALA A 476 -11.74 13.95 5.40
N VAL A 477 -12.01 14.55 6.54
CA VAL A 477 -11.02 14.93 7.56
C VAL A 477 -11.37 14.24 8.86
N ALA A 478 -10.41 13.57 9.50
CA ALA A 478 -10.61 12.86 10.74
C ALA A 478 -9.50 13.07 11.77
N ASP A 479 -9.84 12.97 13.05
CA ASP A 479 -8.85 13.00 14.15
C ASP A 479 -8.01 11.71 14.19
N ASP A 480 -8.61 10.58 13.79
CA ASP A 480 -7.96 9.28 13.66
C ASP A 480 -7.64 8.98 12.18
N PRO A 481 -6.56 8.26 11.85
CA PRO A 481 -6.21 7.97 10.46
C PRO A 481 -7.34 7.24 9.70
N LEU A 482 -7.70 7.76 8.53
CA LEU A 482 -8.67 7.21 7.59
C LEU A 482 -8.07 6.08 6.74
N PHE A 483 -6.82 6.27 6.32
CA PHE A 483 -6.06 5.36 5.49
C PHE A 483 -4.57 5.45 5.86
N ALA A 484 -3.96 4.34 6.26
CA ALA A 484 -2.58 4.33 6.79
C ALA A 484 -2.37 5.40 7.88
N ARG A 485 -1.63 6.48 7.59
CA ARG A 485 -1.43 7.63 8.50
C ARG A 485 -2.22 8.88 8.09
N ALA A 486 -2.90 8.85 6.96
CA ALA A 486 -3.65 9.99 6.44
C ALA A 486 -4.88 10.30 7.31
N THR A 487 -5.01 11.56 7.68
CA THR A 487 -6.16 12.14 8.39
C THR A 487 -7.04 13.00 7.47
N ASP A 488 -6.53 13.40 6.31
CA ASP A 488 -7.25 14.10 5.24
C ASP A 488 -7.29 13.16 4.02
N LEU A 489 -8.46 13.02 3.40
CA LEU A 489 -8.68 12.24 2.18
C LEU A 489 -9.53 13.08 1.23
N ARG A 490 -9.03 13.32 0.01
CA ARG A 490 -9.79 13.91 -1.09
C ARG A 490 -9.86 12.93 -2.24
N ALA A 491 -11.04 12.76 -2.79
CA ALA A 491 -11.25 11.97 -3.99
C ALA A 491 -12.12 12.77 -4.96
N HIS A 492 -11.72 12.82 -6.21
CA HIS A 492 -12.48 13.46 -7.28
C HIS A 492 -12.51 12.51 -8.49
N ALA A 493 -13.70 12.21 -8.99
CA ALA A 493 -13.89 11.29 -10.09
C ALA A 493 -14.83 11.92 -11.12
N THR A 494 -14.48 11.81 -12.40
CA THR A 494 -15.23 12.38 -13.52
C THR A 494 -15.55 11.32 -14.56
N ASP A 495 -16.66 11.51 -15.28
CA ASP A 495 -17.15 10.57 -16.30
C ASP A 495 -17.27 9.13 -15.74
N ILE A 496 -17.88 8.97 -14.57
CA ILE A 496 -18.12 7.66 -13.95
C ILE A 496 -19.20 6.95 -14.77
N PRO A 497 -18.98 5.71 -15.21
CA PRO A 497 -19.94 5.01 -16.05
C PRO A 497 -21.15 4.53 -15.26
N ALA A 498 -22.12 3.98 -15.99
CA ALA A 498 -23.41 3.61 -15.42
C ALA A 498 -23.37 2.50 -14.38
N ALA A 499 -22.26 1.76 -14.24
CA ALA A 499 -22.12 0.79 -13.16
C ALA A 499 -20.66 0.63 -12.74
N PHE A 500 -20.41 0.57 -11.44
CA PHE A 500 -19.12 0.21 -10.86
C PHE A 500 -19.30 -0.50 -9.51
N VAL A 501 -18.31 -1.30 -9.13
CA VAL A 501 -18.21 -1.97 -7.83
C VAL A 501 -16.90 -1.51 -7.18
N PHE A 502 -17.02 -0.98 -5.98
CA PHE A 502 -15.91 -0.61 -5.11
C PHE A 502 -15.87 -1.61 -3.94
N GLU A 503 -14.83 -2.42 -3.87
CA GLU A 503 -14.63 -3.41 -2.82
C GLU A 503 -13.39 -3.04 -2.01
N VAL A 504 -13.54 -2.85 -0.70
CA VAL A 504 -12.41 -2.82 0.22
C VAL A 504 -12.30 -4.20 0.84
N ARG A 505 -11.23 -4.93 0.54
CA ARG A 505 -10.93 -6.17 1.24
C ARG A 505 -10.21 -5.81 2.52
N LYS A 506 -10.90 -5.91 3.66
CA LYS A 506 -10.28 -5.78 4.98
C LYS A 506 -9.86 -7.15 5.47
N ARG A 507 -8.70 -7.22 6.13
CA ARG A 507 -8.20 -8.38 6.86
C ARG A 507 -9.27 -8.93 7.81
N HIS A 508 -9.98 -9.96 7.37
CA HIS A 508 -10.67 -10.84 8.29
C HIS A 508 -9.66 -11.90 8.72
N VAL A 509 -9.03 -11.68 9.88
CA VAL A 509 -8.26 -12.74 10.54
C VAL A 509 -9.29 -13.76 11.04
N GLU A 510 -9.64 -14.74 10.22
CA GLU A 510 -10.38 -15.89 10.72
C GLU A 510 -9.52 -16.58 11.80
N PRO A 511 -10.12 -17.04 12.91
CA PRO A 511 -9.39 -17.72 13.99
C PRO A 511 -8.83 -19.09 13.59
N ASN A 512 -8.96 -19.51 12.32
CA ASN A 512 -8.31 -20.70 11.81
C ASN A 512 -6.88 -20.36 11.35
N PRO A 513 -5.84 -20.91 12.00
CA PRO A 513 -4.47 -20.73 11.57
C PRO A 513 -4.27 -21.48 10.24
N GLY A 514 -4.37 -20.78 9.11
CA GLY A 514 -4.06 -21.35 7.79
C GLY A 514 -4.65 -20.63 6.58
N VAL A 515 -5.67 -19.78 6.75
CA VAL A 515 -6.22 -18.97 5.65
C VAL A 515 -6.41 -17.56 6.17
N VAL A 516 -5.56 -16.64 5.72
CA VAL A 516 -5.62 -15.24 6.13
C VAL A 516 -5.79 -14.43 4.85
N LEU A 517 -6.84 -13.60 4.82
CA LEU A 517 -7.28 -12.86 3.64
C LEU A 517 -6.51 -11.54 3.48
N LEU A 518 -6.45 -11.10 2.22
CA LEU A 518 -5.73 -9.94 1.68
C LEU A 518 -6.28 -8.62 2.24
N ASP A 519 -5.40 -7.66 2.54
CA ASP A 519 -5.78 -6.25 2.70
C ASP A 519 -5.68 -5.59 1.32
N GLY A 520 -6.72 -4.92 0.86
CA GLY A 520 -6.66 -4.28 -0.45
C GLY A 520 -7.91 -3.50 -0.85
N VAL A 521 -7.80 -2.79 -1.97
CA VAL A 521 -8.90 -2.09 -2.61
C VAL A 521 -9.00 -2.58 -4.05
N GLU A 522 -10.20 -2.99 -4.46
CA GLU A 522 -10.51 -3.35 -5.83
C GLU A 522 -11.67 -2.49 -6.32
N VAL A 523 -11.44 -1.76 -7.42
CA VAL A 523 -12.46 -1.01 -8.13
C VAL A 523 -12.62 -1.66 -9.49
N THR A 524 -13.84 -2.09 -9.80
CA THR A 524 -14.19 -2.63 -11.11
C THR A 524 -15.33 -1.81 -11.69
N SER A 525 -15.20 -1.46 -12.96
CA SER A 525 -16.12 -0.57 -13.65
C SER A 525 -16.63 -1.23 -14.93
N SER A 526 -17.87 -0.93 -15.31
CA SER A 526 -18.48 -1.48 -16.53
C SER A 526 -17.95 -0.86 -17.83
N ALA A 527 -17.26 0.27 -17.73
CA ALA A 527 -16.58 1.00 -18.80
C ALA A 527 -15.46 1.87 -18.19
N PRO A 528 -14.59 2.50 -19.00
CA PRO A 528 -13.55 3.37 -18.46
C PRO A 528 -14.14 4.55 -17.68
N ILE A 529 -13.59 4.82 -16.48
CA ILE A 529 -13.83 6.06 -15.72
C ILE A 529 -12.88 7.12 -16.28
N GLY A 530 -13.39 8.31 -16.61
CA GLY A 530 -12.62 9.34 -17.31
C GLY A 530 -11.37 9.79 -16.55
N THR A 531 -11.54 10.31 -15.33
CA THR A 531 -10.39 10.65 -14.46
C THR A 531 -10.75 10.41 -13.00
N VAL A 532 -9.86 9.79 -12.24
CA VAL A 532 -9.90 9.75 -10.77
C VAL A 532 -8.64 10.37 -10.22
N GLU A 533 -8.85 11.38 -9.39
CA GLU A 533 -7.85 12.02 -8.55
C GLU A 533 -8.09 11.57 -7.12
N PHE A 534 -7.04 11.12 -6.46
CA PHE A 534 -7.08 10.66 -5.08
C PHE A 534 -5.92 11.29 -4.33
N GLU A 535 -6.20 11.90 -3.19
CA GLU A 535 -5.21 12.42 -2.26
C GLU A 535 -5.52 11.89 -0.87
N ALA A 536 -4.51 11.42 -0.14
CA ALA A 536 -4.64 11.04 1.26
C ALA A 536 -3.39 11.49 2.01
N ASP A 537 -3.52 12.43 2.95
CA ASP A 537 -2.38 13.00 3.67
C ASP A 537 -2.64 13.23 5.17
N ASP A 538 -1.58 13.44 5.95
CA ASP A 538 -1.65 13.72 7.40
C ASP A 538 -1.81 15.22 7.73
N GLY A 539 -2.49 15.97 6.85
CA GLY A 539 -2.69 17.42 6.91
C GLY A 539 -1.65 18.23 6.13
N GLY A 540 -0.73 17.56 5.43
CA GLY A 540 0.28 18.18 4.59
C GLY A 540 -0.07 18.10 3.11
N ALA A 541 -0.24 19.24 2.44
CA ALA A 541 -0.68 19.35 1.04
C ALA A 541 -0.02 18.37 0.05
N SER A 542 -0.72 17.32 -0.33
CA SER A 542 -0.30 16.43 -1.42
C SER A 542 -0.22 17.17 -2.76
N VAL A 543 0.57 16.64 -3.71
CA VAL A 543 0.66 17.21 -5.06
C VAL A 543 0.26 16.12 -6.04
N LEU A 544 -0.92 16.30 -6.64
CA LEU A 544 -1.37 15.45 -7.74
C LEU A 544 -0.38 15.53 -8.91
N PRO A 545 -0.04 14.38 -9.53
CA PRO A 545 0.75 14.36 -10.76
C PRO A 545 0.09 15.19 -11.87
N ALA A 546 0.89 15.81 -12.74
CA ALA A 546 0.38 16.65 -13.83
C ALA A 546 -0.41 15.85 -14.89
N GLY A 547 -0.07 14.57 -15.07
CA GLY A 547 -0.75 13.60 -15.94
C GLY A 547 -1.16 12.35 -15.16
N ALA A 548 -1.32 11.22 -15.85
CA ALA A 548 -1.54 9.94 -15.18
C ALA A 548 -0.29 9.58 -14.35
N GLY A 549 -0.49 9.18 -13.10
CA GLY A 549 0.60 8.86 -12.21
C GLY A 549 0.22 8.73 -10.73
N ALA A 550 1.21 8.44 -9.90
CA ALA A 550 1.08 8.39 -8.46
C ALA A 550 2.32 8.96 -7.73
N THR A 551 2.08 9.66 -6.63
CA THR A 551 3.07 10.11 -5.66
C THR A 551 2.79 9.41 -4.33
N TYR A 552 3.80 8.79 -3.74
CA TYR A 552 3.78 8.23 -2.39
C TYR A 552 4.88 8.91 -1.57
N LEU A 553 4.54 9.46 -0.42
CA LEU A 553 5.45 10.11 0.51
C LEU A 553 5.17 9.56 1.90
N ASP A 554 6.09 8.79 2.47
CA ASP A 554 6.01 8.36 3.87
C ASP A 554 7.32 8.63 4.58
N THR A 555 7.31 9.66 5.43
CA THR A 555 8.45 10.06 6.25
C THR A 555 8.00 10.19 7.70
N PRO A 556 8.90 10.22 8.68
CA PRO A 556 8.50 10.33 10.09
C PRO A 556 7.71 11.62 10.36
N ALA A 557 7.96 12.68 9.57
CA ALA A 557 7.31 13.97 9.71
C ALA A 557 6.05 14.16 8.86
N ARG A 558 5.82 13.31 7.87
CA ARG A 558 4.75 13.51 6.87
C ARG A 558 4.36 12.23 6.15
N PHE A 559 3.07 12.07 5.91
CA PHE A 559 2.49 11.03 5.08
C PHE A 559 1.60 11.67 4.01
N ALA A 560 1.78 11.31 2.75
CA ALA A 560 0.92 11.73 1.65
C ALA A 560 0.90 10.70 0.52
N ILE A 561 -0.26 10.45 -0.03
CA ILE A 561 -0.47 9.71 -1.27
C ILE A 561 -1.25 10.64 -2.20
N ALA A 562 -0.85 10.72 -3.46
CA ALA A 562 -1.60 11.38 -4.51
C ALA A 562 -1.61 10.49 -5.74
N ALA A 563 -2.74 10.27 -6.37
CA ALA A 563 -2.81 9.55 -7.63
C ALA A 563 -3.76 10.27 -8.58
N ARG A 564 -3.40 10.31 -9.85
CA ARG A 564 -4.29 10.71 -10.94
C ARG A 564 -4.28 9.57 -11.94
N VAL A 565 -5.43 8.97 -12.18
CA VAL A 565 -5.59 7.85 -13.12
C VAL A 565 -6.67 8.24 -14.13
N THR A 566 -6.41 8.01 -15.41
CA THR A 566 -7.35 8.33 -16.50
C THR A 566 -7.78 7.07 -17.24
N ASP A 567 -9.02 7.05 -17.72
CA ASP A 567 -9.59 5.99 -18.55
C ASP A 567 -9.42 4.57 -17.98
N PHE A 568 -9.60 4.36 -16.67
CA PHE A 568 -9.45 3.02 -16.07
C PHE A 568 -10.76 2.24 -15.97
N GLU A 569 -10.70 0.94 -16.21
CA GLU A 569 -11.80 -0.01 -16.02
C GLU A 569 -11.65 -0.83 -14.73
N ARG A 570 -10.41 -1.13 -14.33
CA ARG A 570 -10.11 -1.90 -13.13
C ARG A 570 -8.85 -1.38 -12.46
N VAL A 571 -8.88 -1.25 -11.15
CA VAL A 571 -7.69 -1.08 -10.31
C VAL A 571 -7.83 -1.98 -9.11
N SER A 572 -6.82 -2.82 -8.86
CA SER A 572 -6.75 -3.74 -7.75
C SER A 572 -5.40 -3.57 -7.09
N LEU A 573 -5.40 -3.16 -5.84
CA LEU A 573 -4.21 -3.13 -5.00
C LEU A 573 -4.44 -4.14 -3.88
N LEU A 574 -3.73 -5.27 -3.92
CA LEU A 574 -3.89 -6.36 -2.98
C LEU A 574 -2.55 -6.63 -2.29
N ASN A 575 -2.51 -6.46 -0.97
CA ASN A 575 -1.39 -6.92 -0.16
C ASN A 575 -1.62 -8.38 0.23
N ARG A 576 -0.80 -9.27 -0.34
CA ARG A 576 -0.81 -10.71 -0.06
C ARG A 576 0.17 -11.11 1.02
N ILE A 577 -0.22 -12.13 1.76
CA ILE A 577 0.60 -12.72 2.82
C ILE A 577 1.73 -13.50 2.16
N GLY A 578 2.95 -13.23 2.62
CA GLY A 578 4.18 -13.59 1.92
C GLY A 578 4.98 -12.38 1.43
N GLY A 579 4.53 -11.15 1.73
CA GLY A 579 5.22 -9.91 1.40
C GLY A 579 4.86 -9.33 0.03
N TRP A 580 4.05 -10.05 -0.76
CA TRP A 580 3.67 -9.60 -2.10
C TRP A 580 2.66 -8.46 -2.05
N THR A 581 2.94 -7.38 -2.78
CA THR A 581 1.96 -6.35 -3.14
C THR A 581 1.64 -6.52 -4.61
N GLU A 582 0.38 -6.78 -4.92
CA GLU A 582 -0.13 -6.96 -6.28
C GLU A 582 -0.89 -5.70 -6.70
N LEU A 583 -0.53 -5.17 -7.87
CA LEU A 583 -1.16 -4.06 -8.56
C LEU A 583 -1.71 -4.58 -9.89
N GLY A 584 -3.00 -4.87 -9.93
CA GLY A 584 -3.72 -5.21 -11.14
C GLY A 584 -4.46 -3.99 -11.69
N THR A 585 -4.19 -3.58 -12.92
CA THR A 585 -4.84 -2.43 -13.54
C THR A 585 -5.34 -2.76 -14.94
N THR A 586 -6.43 -2.11 -15.32
CA THR A 586 -6.89 -2.02 -16.70
C THR A 586 -7.07 -0.54 -17.02
N LEU A 587 -6.13 0.04 -17.75
CA LEU A 587 -5.96 1.48 -17.97
C LEU A 587 -6.08 1.85 -19.45
N GLY A 588 -6.35 3.13 -19.72
CA GLY A 588 -6.06 3.71 -21.02
C GLY A 588 -4.55 3.72 -21.24
N ALA A 589 -4.09 3.20 -22.38
CA ALA A 589 -2.66 3.19 -22.72
C ALA A 589 -2.11 4.63 -22.74
N GLY A 590 -0.92 4.83 -22.17
CA GLY A 590 -0.29 6.14 -22.10
C GLY A 590 0.87 6.20 -21.10
N PRO A 591 1.54 7.36 -21.00
CA PRO A 591 2.61 7.55 -20.05
C PRO A 591 2.09 7.59 -18.62
N PHE A 592 2.79 6.94 -17.68
CA PHE A 592 2.43 6.91 -16.26
C PHE A 592 3.65 7.29 -15.40
N HIS A 593 3.51 8.34 -14.60
CA HIS A 593 4.61 8.83 -13.74
C HIS A 593 4.45 8.34 -12.29
N VAL A 594 5.50 7.81 -11.69
CA VAL A 594 5.53 7.37 -10.30
C VAL A 594 6.58 8.16 -9.54
N LYS A 595 6.25 8.61 -8.33
CA LYS A 595 7.20 9.21 -7.40
C LYS A 595 7.01 8.61 -6.02
N VAL A 596 7.99 7.89 -5.51
CA VAL A 596 7.99 7.29 -4.17
C VAL A 596 9.08 7.95 -3.35
N GLN A 597 8.72 8.48 -2.19
CA GLN A 597 9.66 8.98 -1.21
C GLN A 597 9.37 8.32 0.13
N THR A 598 10.26 7.47 0.60
CA THR A 598 10.15 6.83 1.92
C THR A 598 11.26 7.32 2.83
N ASN A 599 11.04 7.26 4.14
CA ASN A 599 12.07 7.42 5.15
C ASN A 599 11.61 6.62 6.36
N ASP A 600 12.11 5.39 6.50
CA ASP A 600 11.74 4.53 7.63
C ASP A 600 12.39 5.08 8.91
N PRO A 601 11.62 5.53 9.92
CA PRO A 601 12.20 6.02 11.18
C PRO A 601 12.95 4.94 11.96
N THR A 602 12.69 3.65 11.69
CA THR A 602 13.30 2.53 12.40
C THR A 602 14.69 2.19 11.88
N VAL A 603 15.01 2.60 10.65
CA VAL A 603 16.34 2.49 10.06
C VAL A 603 16.90 3.91 9.89
N PRO A 604 17.77 4.39 10.82
CA PRO A 604 18.33 5.72 10.73
C PRO A 604 19.04 5.90 9.38
N ASN A 605 18.60 6.89 8.59
CA ASN A 605 19.13 7.32 7.27
C ASN A 605 18.56 6.63 6.02
N ASP A 606 17.47 5.87 6.12
CA ASP A 606 16.91 5.09 5.00
C ASP A 606 15.93 5.89 4.11
N ALA A 607 16.28 7.13 3.81
CA ALA A 607 15.46 7.95 2.93
C ALA A 607 15.72 7.58 1.46
N LEU A 608 14.69 7.09 0.78
CA LEU A 608 14.75 6.65 -0.60
C LEU A 608 13.80 7.51 -1.43
N LEU A 609 14.32 8.19 -2.45
CA LEU A 609 13.50 8.85 -3.46
C LEU A 609 13.62 8.07 -4.77
N ILE A 610 12.50 7.55 -5.27
CA ILE A 610 12.36 6.91 -6.57
C ILE A 610 11.43 7.78 -7.41
N GLU A 611 11.87 8.22 -8.57
CA GLU A 611 11.03 8.80 -9.60
C GLU A 611 11.04 7.84 -10.80
N GLY A 612 9.89 7.59 -11.41
CA GLY A 612 9.74 6.61 -12.47
C GLY A 612 8.82 7.14 -13.56
N ASP A 613 9.18 6.97 -14.81
CA ASP A 613 8.32 7.21 -15.96
C ASP A 613 8.13 5.89 -16.71
N VAL A 614 6.88 5.47 -16.88
CA VAL A 614 6.51 4.32 -17.71
C VAL A 614 5.99 4.84 -19.03
N VAL A 615 6.70 4.55 -20.12
CA VAL A 615 6.33 4.91 -21.49
C VAL A 615 5.52 3.77 -22.10
N ASP A 616 4.38 4.11 -22.70
CA ASP A 616 3.46 3.17 -23.35
C ASP A 616 3.00 2.05 -22.41
N LEU A 617 2.35 2.43 -21.31
CA LEU A 617 1.78 1.46 -20.38
C LEU A 617 0.69 0.61 -21.08
N PRO A 618 0.75 -0.73 -20.99
CA PRO A 618 -0.21 -1.63 -21.60
C PRO A 618 -1.62 -1.44 -21.02
N HIS A 619 -2.62 -1.92 -21.74
CA HIS A 619 -4.01 -1.75 -21.33
C HIS A 619 -4.35 -2.58 -20.11
N VAL A 620 -3.70 -3.72 -19.93
CA VAL A 620 -3.76 -4.56 -18.74
C VAL A 620 -2.36 -4.71 -18.19
N LEU A 621 -2.18 -4.44 -16.91
CA LEU A 621 -0.93 -4.66 -16.17
C LEU A 621 -1.28 -5.29 -14.82
N ASP A 622 -0.81 -6.50 -14.56
CA ASP A 622 -0.71 -7.11 -13.24
C ASP A 622 0.76 -7.14 -12.83
N ALA A 623 1.15 -6.20 -11.96
CA ALA A 623 2.49 -6.12 -11.42
C ALA A 623 2.48 -6.59 -9.96
N ARG A 624 3.31 -7.57 -9.62
CA ARG A 624 3.47 -8.05 -8.24
C ARG A 624 4.87 -7.77 -7.77
N VAL A 625 4.98 -7.16 -6.60
CA VAL A 625 6.27 -6.86 -5.96
C VAL A 625 6.33 -7.57 -4.62
N ARG A 626 7.30 -8.46 -4.46
CA ARG A 626 7.77 -8.92 -3.16
C ARG A 626 9.01 -8.11 -2.81
N PRO A 627 8.99 -7.27 -1.77
CA PRO A 627 10.19 -6.58 -1.32
C PRO A 627 11.19 -7.61 -0.76
N PRO A 628 12.50 -7.34 -0.89
CA PRO A 628 13.52 -8.16 -0.25
C PRO A 628 13.33 -8.19 1.27
N SER A 629 13.71 -9.30 1.89
CA SER A 629 13.68 -9.52 3.34
C SER A 629 14.90 -10.34 3.75
N GLU A 630 15.18 -10.46 5.05
CA GLU A 630 16.30 -11.30 5.57
C GLU A 630 16.27 -12.77 5.08
N THR A 631 15.14 -13.23 4.56
CA THR A 631 14.94 -14.63 4.15
C THR A 631 14.52 -14.80 2.69
N HIS A 632 14.31 -13.71 1.95
CA HIS A 632 13.80 -13.76 0.58
C HIS A 632 14.37 -12.61 -0.23
N ASP A 633 14.77 -12.90 -1.45
CA ASP A 633 15.10 -11.90 -2.44
C ASP A 633 13.87 -11.10 -2.85
N GLY A 634 14.10 -9.88 -3.31
CA GLY A 634 13.05 -9.10 -3.94
C GLY A 634 12.63 -9.80 -5.23
N THR A 635 11.35 -9.79 -5.55
CA THR A 635 10.87 -10.30 -6.85
C THR A 635 9.83 -9.35 -7.39
N LEU A 636 9.96 -9.00 -8.68
CA LEU A 636 8.99 -8.27 -9.47
C LEU A 636 8.44 -9.21 -10.54
N GLU A 637 7.14 -9.51 -10.49
CA GLU A 637 6.42 -10.19 -11.56
C GLU A 637 5.60 -9.15 -12.33
N ILE A 638 5.63 -9.19 -13.66
CA ILE A 638 4.82 -8.39 -14.56
C ILE A 638 4.06 -9.37 -15.48
N ASP A 639 2.75 -9.21 -15.55
CA ASP A 639 1.85 -9.90 -16.48
C ASP A 639 0.94 -8.85 -17.13
N ALA A 640 1.19 -8.55 -18.40
CA ALA A 640 0.54 -7.50 -19.18
C ALA A 640 -0.05 -8.05 -20.47
N ASP A 641 -0.97 -7.30 -21.09
CA ASP A 641 -1.55 -7.70 -22.39
C ASP A 641 -0.75 -7.27 -23.61
N ALA A 642 0.31 -6.49 -23.40
CA ALA A 642 1.30 -6.07 -24.39
C ALA A 642 2.63 -5.75 -23.71
N ASP A 643 3.70 -5.70 -24.50
CA ASP A 643 5.02 -5.29 -24.04
C ASP A 643 4.98 -3.84 -23.52
N ILE A 644 5.73 -3.55 -22.46
CA ILE A 644 5.90 -2.19 -21.93
C ILE A 644 7.01 -1.52 -22.72
N GLY A 645 6.73 -0.34 -23.28
CA GLY A 645 7.66 0.37 -24.16
C GLY A 645 8.99 0.69 -23.47
N ALA A 646 8.92 1.48 -22.39
CA ALA A 646 10.09 1.75 -21.55
C ALA A 646 9.72 2.06 -20.09
N ILE A 647 10.64 1.82 -19.17
CA ILE A 647 10.59 2.27 -17.79
C ILE A 647 11.89 3.00 -17.46
N ASP A 648 11.80 4.29 -17.19
CA ASP A 648 12.90 5.11 -16.72
C ASP A 648 12.75 5.34 -15.21
N LEU A 649 13.67 4.81 -14.42
CA LEU A 649 13.73 5.01 -12.96
C LEU A 649 14.90 5.93 -12.62
N ARG A 650 14.68 6.86 -11.70
CA ARG A 650 15.68 7.69 -11.05
C ARG A 650 15.59 7.45 -9.55
N VAL A 651 16.60 6.82 -8.99
CA VAL A 651 16.73 6.54 -7.56
C VAL A 651 17.76 7.49 -6.98
N GLU A 652 17.38 8.31 -6.00
CA GLU A 652 18.29 9.14 -5.22
C GLU A 652 18.44 8.52 -3.83
N PRO A 653 19.44 7.64 -3.64
CA PRO A 653 19.72 7.07 -2.33
C PRO A 653 20.26 8.15 -1.39
N GLN A 654 19.78 8.21 -0.15
CA GLN A 654 20.36 9.10 0.87
C GLN A 654 21.53 8.46 1.61
N LEU A 655 21.76 7.16 1.41
CA LEU A 655 22.93 6.44 1.88
C LEU A 655 23.97 6.30 0.76
N PRO A 656 25.27 6.32 1.12
CA PRO A 656 26.33 5.86 0.23
C PRO A 656 25.99 4.48 -0.34
N LEU A 657 25.81 4.36 -1.66
CA LEU A 657 25.67 3.02 -2.28
C LEU A 657 26.97 2.22 -2.20
N MET A 658 28.10 2.88 -1.92
CA MET A 658 29.41 2.24 -1.80
C MET A 658 30.21 2.93 -0.69
N GLU A 659 30.75 2.19 0.29
CA GLU A 659 31.63 2.73 1.34
C GLU A 659 33.04 3.12 0.82
N ARG A 660 33.30 3.05 -0.49
CA ARG A 660 34.63 3.23 -1.06
C ARG A 660 34.98 4.72 -1.21
N GLN A 661 35.74 5.24 -0.24
CA GLN A 661 36.57 6.47 -0.31
C GLN A 661 35.90 7.78 -0.76
N GLY A 662 34.62 8.01 -0.44
CA GLY A 662 34.03 9.36 -0.45
C GLY A 662 33.58 9.89 -1.81
N ALA A 663 33.27 9.01 -2.76
CA ALA A 663 32.64 9.34 -4.03
C ALA A 663 31.34 8.55 -4.19
N ASP A 664 30.37 8.83 -3.33
CA ASP A 664 29.08 8.15 -3.32
C ASP A 664 28.24 8.65 -4.50
N PRO A 665 27.64 7.77 -5.33
CA PRO A 665 26.69 8.21 -6.34
C PRO A 665 25.46 8.83 -5.66
N ASP A 666 25.15 10.07 -6.02
CA ASP A 666 23.96 10.79 -5.52
C ASP A 666 22.67 10.30 -6.22
N VAL A 667 22.82 9.72 -7.42
CA VAL A 667 21.71 9.31 -8.29
C VAL A 667 22.06 8.00 -9.00
N ALA A 668 21.13 7.05 -8.98
CA ALA A 668 21.07 5.93 -9.90
C ALA A 668 19.93 6.18 -10.91
N ILE A 669 20.19 6.01 -12.20
CA ILE A 669 19.20 6.09 -13.28
C ILE A 669 19.16 4.71 -13.92
N VAL A 670 17.98 4.14 -14.12
CA VAL A 670 17.80 2.82 -14.73
C VAL A 670 16.77 2.99 -15.84
N GLY A 671 17.20 2.93 -17.09
CA GLY A 671 16.33 2.82 -18.26
C GLY A 671 16.16 1.36 -18.63
N LEU A 672 14.92 0.92 -18.81
CA LEU A 672 14.56 -0.39 -19.35
C LEU A 672 13.73 -0.17 -20.60
N GLU A 673 14.12 -0.74 -21.75
CA GLU A 673 13.33 -0.67 -22.98
C GLU A 673 12.92 -2.07 -23.47
N GLY A 674 11.73 -2.17 -24.06
CA GLY A 674 11.21 -3.42 -24.62
C GLY A 674 11.01 -4.50 -23.56
N ILE A 675 10.28 -4.17 -22.49
CA ILE A 675 9.99 -5.12 -21.43
C ILE A 675 8.86 -6.06 -21.91
N PRO A 676 9.07 -7.38 -21.89
CA PRO A 676 8.08 -8.32 -22.38
C PRO A 676 6.80 -8.28 -21.53
N ALA A 677 5.67 -8.61 -22.18
CA ALA A 677 4.36 -8.68 -21.53
C ALA A 677 4.34 -9.61 -20.29
N GLU A 678 5.16 -10.67 -20.27
CA GLU A 678 5.38 -11.51 -19.10
C GLU A 678 6.85 -11.39 -18.68
N LEU A 679 7.12 -10.89 -17.47
CA LEU A 679 8.48 -10.77 -16.92
C LEU A 679 8.49 -11.15 -15.44
N THR A 680 9.40 -12.05 -15.06
CA THR A 680 9.79 -12.25 -13.66
C THR A 680 11.21 -11.75 -13.48
N ALA A 681 11.40 -10.77 -12.60
CA ALA A 681 12.67 -10.21 -12.21
C ALA A 681 12.95 -10.50 -10.74
N ASP A 682 13.89 -11.40 -10.47
CA ASP A 682 14.40 -11.62 -9.12
C ASP A 682 15.51 -10.61 -8.85
N VAL A 683 15.30 -9.75 -7.84
CA VAL A 683 16.19 -8.68 -7.43
C VAL A 683 16.81 -9.03 -6.09
N VAL A 684 18.10 -9.37 -6.08
CA VAL A 684 18.87 -9.56 -4.86
C VAL A 684 19.63 -8.26 -4.58
N MET A 685 19.39 -7.67 -3.42
CA MET A 685 20.18 -6.54 -2.94
C MET A 685 21.01 -7.04 -1.76
N SER A 686 22.32 -6.80 -1.78
CA SER A 686 23.24 -7.05 -0.67
C SER A 686 23.95 -5.77 -0.29
N ASP A 687 24.62 -5.77 0.86
CA ASP A 687 25.47 -4.66 1.30
C ASP A 687 26.62 -4.36 0.30
N SER A 688 26.94 -5.31 -0.58
CA SER A 688 28.05 -5.22 -1.54
C SER A 688 27.60 -5.07 -2.99
N GLY A 689 26.31 -5.19 -3.31
CA GLY A 689 25.87 -5.29 -4.69
C GLY A 689 24.37 -5.44 -4.93
N ALA A 690 24.01 -5.54 -6.21
CA ALA A 690 22.67 -5.83 -6.68
C ALA A 690 22.72 -6.85 -7.82
N SER A 691 21.82 -7.81 -7.83
CA SER A 691 21.60 -8.68 -8.98
C SER A 691 20.14 -8.64 -9.42
N VAL A 692 19.93 -8.74 -10.72
CA VAL A 692 18.65 -8.95 -11.36
C VAL A 692 18.75 -10.17 -12.27
N THR A 693 17.89 -11.15 -12.06
CA THR A 693 17.73 -12.30 -12.97
C THR A 693 16.36 -12.23 -13.60
N LEU A 694 16.28 -12.40 -14.92
CA LEU A 694 15.08 -12.24 -15.73
C LEU A 694 14.73 -13.57 -16.41
N ASP A 695 13.46 -13.94 -16.43
CA ASP A 695 12.99 -15.14 -17.13
C ASP A 695 12.86 -14.95 -18.65
N HIS A 696 12.81 -13.69 -19.10
CA HIS A 696 12.78 -13.27 -20.50
C HIS A 696 13.77 -12.14 -20.73
N ALA A 697 14.28 -12.03 -21.96
CA ALA A 697 15.19 -10.96 -22.32
C ALA A 697 14.45 -9.62 -22.38
N ILE A 698 15.05 -8.57 -21.82
CA ILE A 698 14.67 -7.17 -22.05
C ILE A 698 15.51 -6.63 -23.21
N ASP A 699 14.91 -5.83 -24.10
CA ASP A 699 15.60 -5.33 -25.29
C ASP A 699 16.80 -4.45 -24.93
N GLU A 700 16.67 -3.52 -23.97
CA GLU A 700 17.77 -2.71 -23.45
C GLU A 700 17.67 -2.48 -21.93
N VAL A 701 18.82 -2.52 -21.26
CA VAL A 701 19.02 -2.08 -19.88
C VAL A 701 20.15 -1.05 -19.85
N ASP A 702 19.84 0.19 -19.45
CA ASP A 702 20.80 1.30 -19.29
C ASP A 702 20.82 1.75 -17.83
N VAL A 703 21.84 1.32 -17.08
CA VAL A 703 22.03 1.69 -15.67
C VAL A 703 23.11 2.75 -15.59
N THR A 704 22.83 3.88 -14.94
CA THR A 704 23.82 4.92 -14.62
C THR A 704 23.83 5.23 -13.13
N LEU A 705 24.93 4.99 -12.44
CA LEU A 705 25.22 5.46 -11.09
C LEU A 705 26.12 6.70 -11.19
N THR A 706 25.73 7.87 -10.66
CA THR A 706 26.56 9.08 -10.79
C THR A 706 26.43 10.07 -9.64
N SER A 707 27.53 10.76 -9.31
CA SER A 707 27.60 12.01 -8.53
C SER A 707 28.13 13.19 -9.35
N GLY A 708 28.24 13.02 -10.68
CA GLY A 708 28.88 13.94 -11.60
C GLY A 708 28.15 14.09 -12.94
N PRO A 709 28.79 14.71 -13.95
CA PRO A 709 28.23 14.74 -15.29
C PRO A 709 28.21 13.33 -15.89
N LEU A 710 27.09 12.97 -16.55
CA LEU A 710 26.92 11.69 -17.23
C LEU A 710 28.01 11.48 -18.30
N GLY A 711 28.70 10.34 -18.23
CA GLY A 711 29.57 9.86 -19.30
C GLY A 711 28.75 9.38 -20.50
N GLN A 712 29.33 9.45 -21.70
CA GLN A 712 28.76 8.83 -22.90
C GLN A 712 29.38 7.45 -23.09
N ILE A 713 28.56 6.42 -23.31
CA ILE A 713 29.00 5.12 -23.82
C ILE A 713 28.94 5.22 -25.34
N GLY A 714 30.08 5.11 -26.01
CA GLY A 714 30.17 5.12 -27.47
C GLY A 714 29.65 6.40 -28.16
N ASP A 715 29.82 6.47 -29.47
CA ASP A 715 29.20 7.50 -30.32
C ASP A 715 27.85 7.02 -30.90
N ASP A 716 27.57 5.71 -30.87
CA ASP A 716 26.37 5.07 -31.42
C ASP A 716 25.41 4.64 -30.31
N GLU A 717 24.14 5.01 -30.42
CA GLU A 717 23.11 4.72 -29.40
C GLU A 717 22.79 3.22 -29.29
N ASP A 718 23.12 2.42 -30.31
CA ASP A 718 22.83 0.99 -30.42
C ASP A 718 23.95 0.08 -29.85
N ASP A 719 25.03 0.65 -29.30
CA ASP A 719 26.17 -0.13 -28.79
C ASP A 719 25.99 -0.48 -27.31
N SER A 720 26.24 -1.75 -26.96
CA SER A 720 26.42 -2.13 -25.56
C SER A 720 27.78 -1.64 -25.05
N GLY A 721 27.87 -1.37 -23.75
CA GLY A 721 29.14 -1.02 -23.14
C GLY A 721 29.04 -0.69 -21.67
N ALA A 722 30.21 -0.54 -21.05
CA ALA A 722 30.37 -0.04 -19.70
C ALA A 722 31.31 1.16 -19.69
N TYR A 723 30.90 2.19 -18.95
CA TYR A 723 31.68 3.38 -18.66
C TYR A 723 31.89 3.46 -17.14
N LEU A 724 33.12 3.59 -16.68
CA LEU A 724 33.45 3.83 -15.28
C LEU A 724 34.31 5.09 -15.16
N ARG A 725 34.01 5.92 -14.18
CA ARG A 725 34.81 7.08 -13.82
C ARG A 725 34.81 7.22 -12.31
N ALA A 726 35.90 6.87 -11.68
CA ALA A 726 36.13 6.98 -10.24
C ALA A 726 37.28 7.96 -10.00
N LEU A 727 36.96 9.26 -9.88
CA LEU A 727 37.91 10.32 -9.55
C LEU A 727 37.60 10.91 -8.16
N PRO A 728 38.55 11.58 -7.49
CA PRO A 728 38.29 12.26 -6.23
C PRO A 728 37.10 13.23 -6.31
N GLY A 729 35.99 12.89 -5.65
CA GLY A 729 34.74 13.66 -5.64
C GLY A 729 33.90 13.58 -6.93
N GLN A 730 34.18 12.65 -7.84
CA GLN A 730 33.35 12.34 -9.01
C GLN A 730 33.28 10.83 -9.21
N PHE A 731 32.10 10.25 -9.05
CA PHE A 731 31.84 8.87 -9.42
C PHE A 731 30.81 8.82 -10.55
N THR A 732 31.06 8.01 -11.57
CA THR A 732 30.07 7.67 -12.59
C THR A 732 30.34 6.25 -13.09
N ALA A 733 29.41 5.34 -12.88
CA ALA A 733 29.40 4.04 -13.54
C ALA A 733 28.15 4.00 -14.43
N ARG A 734 28.29 3.62 -15.69
CA ARG A 734 27.17 3.43 -16.61
C ARG A 734 27.35 2.11 -17.33
N GLY A 735 26.30 1.32 -17.46
CA GLY A 735 26.27 0.11 -18.27
C GLY A 735 25.04 0.13 -19.16
N ARG A 736 25.25 -0.06 -20.46
CA ARG A 736 24.18 -0.29 -21.44
C ARG A 736 24.34 -1.69 -22.00
N LEU A 737 23.28 -2.48 -21.96
CA LEU A 737 23.27 -3.86 -22.43
C LEU A 737 21.97 -4.14 -23.18
N HIS A 738 22.05 -4.83 -24.32
CA HIS A 738 20.85 -5.30 -25.03
C HIS A 738 20.59 -6.79 -24.85
N GLY A 739 19.32 -7.19 -24.94
CA GLY A 739 18.90 -8.59 -24.88
C GLY A 739 19.23 -9.27 -23.56
N VAL A 740 19.17 -8.54 -22.44
CA VAL A 740 19.64 -8.96 -21.10
C VAL A 740 18.68 -9.95 -20.47
N THR A 741 19.20 -11.07 -19.95
CA THR A 741 18.47 -12.04 -19.12
C THR A 741 18.97 -12.09 -17.69
N GLY A 742 20.14 -11.51 -17.41
CA GLY A 742 20.71 -11.47 -16.07
C GLY A 742 21.76 -10.39 -15.99
N LEU A 743 21.80 -9.68 -14.87
CA LEU A 743 22.84 -8.71 -14.57
C LEU A 743 23.09 -8.74 -13.07
N SER A 744 24.31 -9.05 -12.63
CA SER A 744 24.73 -8.83 -11.26
C SER A 744 25.92 -7.89 -11.19
N PHE A 745 25.95 -7.09 -10.14
CA PHE A 745 27.04 -6.17 -9.84
C PHE A 745 27.34 -6.23 -8.34
N ALA A 746 28.61 -6.42 -7.97
CA ALA A 746 29.11 -6.11 -6.64
C ALA A 746 30.29 -5.15 -6.75
N ALA A 747 30.42 -4.24 -5.79
CA ALA A 747 31.49 -3.24 -5.79
C ALA A 747 32.72 -3.65 -4.96
N ASP A 748 32.54 -4.58 -4.02
CA ASP A 748 33.60 -5.07 -3.14
C ASP A 748 33.47 -6.58 -2.85
N PRO A 749 34.24 -7.44 -3.56
CA PRO A 749 35.08 -7.09 -4.71
C PRO A 749 34.25 -6.60 -5.91
N LEU A 750 34.89 -5.90 -6.86
CA LEU A 750 34.25 -5.57 -8.13
C LEU A 750 33.89 -6.88 -8.84
N LEU A 751 32.61 -7.17 -8.99
CA LEU A 751 32.07 -8.33 -9.69
C LEU A 751 30.98 -7.83 -10.62
N VAL A 752 31.01 -8.22 -11.87
CA VAL A 752 29.96 -7.94 -12.87
C VAL A 752 29.64 -9.25 -13.54
N ASP A 753 28.42 -9.72 -13.43
CA ASP A 753 27.95 -10.91 -14.14
C ASP A 753 26.88 -10.49 -15.13
N ILE A 754 27.04 -10.85 -16.40
CA ILE A 754 26.17 -10.42 -17.48
C ILE A 754 25.69 -11.64 -18.23
N ASP A 755 24.37 -11.82 -18.30
CA ASP A 755 23.74 -12.79 -19.18
C ASP A 755 22.94 -12.07 -20.27
N THR A 756 23.23 -12.38 -21.54
CA THR A 756 22.55 -11.82 -22.71
C THR A 756 22.20 -12.90 -23.73
N THR A 757 21.13 -12.66 -24.49
CA THR A 757 20.68 -13.52 -25.59
C THR A 757 21.27 -13.12 -26.94
N GLN A 758 21.92 -11.95 -27.03
CA GLN A 758 22.41 -11.39 -28.29
C GLN A 758 23.92 -11.15 -28.21
N ALA A 759 24.66 -11.81 -29.12
CA ALA A 759 26.06 -11.49 -29.34
C ALA A 759 26.18 -10.12 -30.01
N GLN A 760 26.83 -9.19 -29.34
CA GLN A 760 26.95 -7.80 -29.79
C GLN A 760 28.28 -7.18 -29.36
N PRO A 761 28.74 -6.12 -30.06
CA PRO A 761 29.88 -5.34 -29.61
C PRO A 761 29.64 -4.77 -28.21
N PHE A 762 30.65 -4.84 -27.35
CA PHE A 762 30.62 -4.29 -26.01
C PHE A 762 31.84 -3.40 -25.78
N SER A 763 31.63 -2.10 -25.59
CA SER A 763 32.70 -1.14 -25.31
C SER A 763 33.00 -1.04 -23.81
N ILE A 764 34.25 -0.76 -23.45
CA ILE A 764 34.70 -0.52 -22.08
C ILE A 764 35.41 0.83 -22.08
N ASP A 765 35.07 1.72 -21.15
CA ASP A 765 35.80 2.97 -20.93
C ASP A 765 35.84 3.28 -19.43
N ALA A 766 36.97 3.02 -18.78
CA ALA A 766 37.18 3.21 -17.36
C ALA A 766 38.25 4.28 -17.09
N GLN A 767 37.95 5.24 -16.22
CA GLN A 767 38.87 6.23 -15.69
C GLN A 767 38.96 6.09 -14.17
N ILE A 768 40.11 5.68 -13.64
CA ILE A 768 40.30 5.38 -12.23
C ILE A 768 41.46 6.23 -11.71
N ASP A 769 41.21 6.99 -10.64
CA ASP A 769 42.23 7.80 -9.98
C ASP A 769 42.31 7.39 -8.51
N ASP A 770 43.48 6.93 -8.09
CA ASP A 770 43.74 6.63 -6.68
C ASP A 770 44.15 7.94 -5.98
N PRO A 771 43.34 8.47 -5.04
CA PRO A 771 43.65 9.74 -4.37
C PRO A 771 44.95 9.67 -3.54
N THR A 772 45.44 8.46 -3.23
CA THR A 772 46.69 8.25 -2.51
C THR A 772 47.92 8.28 -3.39
N ASP A 773 47.75 8.10 -4.71
CA ASP A 773 48.84 8.11 -5.67
C ASP A 773 49.00 9.50 -6.33
N SER A 774 50.23 9.83 -6.71
CA SER A 774 50.57 11.10 -7.36
C SER A 774 50.56 11.02 -8.90
N VAL A 775 50.19 9.84 -9.41
CA VAL A 775 50.16 9.49 -10.84
C VAL A 775 48.87 10.05 -11.46
N PRO A 776 48.88 10.51 -12.72
CA PRO A 776 47.65 10.87 -13.43
C PRO A 776 46.66 9.70 -13.51
N THR A 777 45.36 10.01 -13.54
CA THR A 777 44.24 9.08 -13.71
C THR A 777 44.51 7.98 -14.75
N ALA A 778 44.40 6.73 -14.31
CA ALA A 778 44.42 5.56 -15.19
C ALA A 778 43.21 5.60 -16.11
N THR A 779 43.42 5.45 -17.42
CA THR A 779 42.33 5.36 -18.41
C THR A 779 42.45 4.02 -19.13
N ILE A 780 41.40 3.21 -19.11
CA ILE A 780 41.32 1.90 -19.75
C ILE A 780 40.15 1.96 -20.73
N THR A 781 40.43 1.96 -22.02
CA THR A 781 39.40 1.79 -23.05
C THR A 781 39.48 0.39 -23.63
N GLY A 782 38.38 -0.16 -24.09
CA GLY A 782 38.36 -1.49 -24.66
C GLY A 782 37.11 -1.78 -25.48
N ALA A 783 37.15 -2.90 -26.20
CA ALA A 783 36.01 -3.40 -26.94
C ALA A 783 36.07 -4.93 -27.03
N ILE A 784 34.94 -5.57 -26.76
CA ILE A 784 34.67 -6.97 -27.07
C ILE A 784 33.86 -6.98 -28.35
N GLN A 785 34.29 -7.72 -29.38
CA GLN A 785 33.60 -7.71 -30.67
C GLN A 785 32.23 -8.40 -30.61
N ASP A 786 32.17 -9.54 -29.92
CA ASP A 786 30.97 -10.35 -29.74
C ASP A 786 30.91 -10.75 -28.26
N LEU A 787 30.08 -10.06 -27.48
CA LEU A 787 29.84 -10.38 -26.08
C LEU A 787 29.27 -11.82 -25.98
N PRO A 788 29.85 -12.71 -25.17
CA PRO A 788 29.31 -14.06 -24.98
C PRO A 788 27.96 -13.99 -24.26
N SER A 789 27.19 -15.08 -24.32
CA SER A 789 25.86 -15.14 -23.68
C SER A 789 25.90 -15.05 -22.15
N SER A 790 27.05 -15.38 -21.56
CA SER A 790 27.33 -15.18 -20.14
C SER A 790 28.78 -14.69 -20.01
N LEU A 791 28.99 -13.60 -19.28
CA LEU A 791 30.28 -13.02 -18.96
C LEU A 791 30.31 -12.58 -17.50
N THR A 792 31.13 -13.26 -16.70
CA THR A 792 31.51 -12.83 -15.36
C THR A 792 32.86 -12.11 -15.43
N PHE A 793 32.91 -10.88 -14.95
CA PHE A 793 34.12 -10.10 -14.73
C PHE A 793 34.29 -9.88 -13.24
N SER A 794 35.43 -10.22 -12.67
CA SER A 794 35.73 -10.00 -11.26
C SER A 794 37.12 -9.43 -11.05
N GLU A 795 37.25 -8.56 -10.05
CA GLU A 795 38.51 -8.12 -9.46
C GLU A 795 38.77 -8.97 -8.21
N ASP A 796 39.92 -9.60 -8.11
CA ASP A 796 40.36 -10.23 -6.88
C ASP A 796 41.76 -9.74 -6.48
N ALA A 797 42.30 -10.26 -5.38
CA ALA A 797 43.65 -9.93 -4.93
C ALA A 797 44.74 -10.28 -5.96
N ASP A 798 44.41 -11.08 -6.96
CA ASP A 798 45.27 -11.54 -8.02
C ASP A 798 45.05 -10.79 -9.34
N GLY A 799 44.16 -9.79 -9.43
CA GLY A 799 43.91 -9.01 -10.65
C GLY A 799 42.51 -9.20 -11.21
N PHE A 800 42.36 -9.02 -12.53
CA PHE A 800 41.07 -9.11 -13.20
C PHE A 800 40.87 -10.51 -13.78
N LEU A 801 39.77 -11.16 -13.42
CA LEU A 801 39.36 -12.47 -13.90
C LEU A 801 38.12 -12.29 -14.78
N TRP A 802 38.16 -12.90 -15.97
CA TRP A 802 37.02 -13.04 -16.86
C TRP A 802 36.68 -14.51 -16.99
N GLU A 803 35.41 -14.82 -16.83
CA GLU A 803 34.83 -16.14 -17.06
C GLU A 803 33.65 -15.98 -18.01
N ALA A 804 33.58 -16.80 -19.05
CA ALA A 804 32.54 -16.77 -20.05
C ALA A 804 32.09 -18.20 -20.39
N GLU A 805 30.81 -18.38 -20.68
CA GLU A 805 30.29 -19.71 -21.08
C GLU A 805 30.84 -20.13 -22.46
N ASP A 806 31.08 -19.15 -23.34
CA ASP A 806 31.62 -19.35 -24.68
C ASP A 806 32.93 -18.55 -24.88
N PRO A 807 33.86 -19.04 -25.74
CA PRO A 807 35.07 -18.30 -26.08
C PRO A 807 34.78 -16.92 -26.66
N ILE A 808 35.48 -15.89 -26.19
CA ILE A 808 35.33 -14.51 -26.66
C ILE A 808 36.09 -14.35 -27.99
N GLY A 809 35.40 -13.82 -29.01
CA GLY A 809 35.95 -13.67 -30.36
C GLY A 809 37.21 -12.81 -30.41
N SER A 810 37.10 -11.56 -29.91
CA SER A 810 38.23 -10.67 -29.69
C SER A 810 37.97 -9.62 -28.63
N LEU A 811 39.03 -9.22 -27.92
CA LEU A 811 39.10 -8.14 -26.94
C LEU A 811 40.21 -7.19 -27.34
N THR A 812 39.89 -5.91 -27.51
CA THR A 812 40.89 -4.84 -27.56
C THR A 812 40.88 -4.09 -26.23
N LEU A 813 42.04 -3.78 -25.65
CA LEU A 813 42.19 -2.96 -24.44
C LEU A 813 43.34 -1.98 -24.65
N ASP A 814 43.10 -0.69 -24.46
CA ASP A 814 44.11 0.37 -24.41
C ASP A 814 44.06 1.01 -23.02
N ALA A 815 45.06 0.71 -22.20
CA ALA A 815 45.23 1.23 -20.86
C ALA A 815 46.39 2.24 -20.82
N THR A 816 46.16 3.38 -20.17
CA THR A 816 47.14 4.46 -19.99
C THR A 816 47.16 4.89 -18.52
N ASN A 817 48.33 5.32 -18.03
CA ASN A 817 48.61 5.68 -16.64
C ASN A 817 48.22 4.60 -15.60
N LEU A 818 48.52 3.33 -15.87
CA LEU A 818 48.23 2.23 -14.94
C LEU A 818 48.90 2.44 -13.56
N PRO A 819 48.20 2.13 -12.44
CA PRO A 819 48.73 2.27 -11.09
C PRO A 819 49.80 1.20 -10.82
N GLY A 820 50.92 1.59 -10.21
CA GLY A 820 52.04 0.69 -9.91
C GLY A 820 53.43 1.16 -10.38
N GLY A 821 53.50 2.33 -11.04
CA GLY A 821 54.77 3.01 -11.30
C GLY A 821 54.71 4.46 -10.83
N ALA A 822 55.54 4.86 -9.87
CA ALA A 822 55.89 6.27 -9.78
C ALA A 822 56.51 6.68 -11.13
N LEU A 823 56.22 7.87 -11.66
CA LEU A 823 56.71 8.38 -12.97
C LEU A 823 58.25 8.33 -13.20
N ASN A 824 59.04 7.80 -12.25
CA ASN A 824 60.49 7.61 -12.34
C ASN A 824 60.99 6.20 -11.93
N ASP A 825 60.13 5.19 -11.74
CA ASP A 825 60.57 3.85 -11.30
C ASP A 825 60.63 2.77 -12.40
N GLY A 826 60.24 3.11 -13.64
CA GLY A 826 60.25 2.17 -14.76
C GLY A 826 59.06 1.21 -14.79
N GLY A 827 57.97 1.52 -14.07
CA GLY A 827 56.70 0.79 -14.18
C GLY A 827 56.02 0.95 -15.54
N VAL A 828 55.16 -0.02 -15.87
CA VAL A 828 54.31 0.01 -17.07
C VAL A 828 53.28 1.14 -16.94
N HIS A 829 53.26 2.07 -17.91
CA HIS A 829 52.30 3.17 -17.94
C HIS A 829 51.30 3.08 -19.08
N PHE A 830 51.60 2.31 -20.13
CA PHE A 830 50.76 2.15 -21.32
C PHE A 830 50.70 0.66 -21.68
N ALA A 831 49.51 0.17 -22.00
CA ALA A 831 49.28 -1.19 -22.47
C ALA A 831 48.17 -1.20 -23.52
N ASP A 832 48.52 -1.48 -24.78
CA ASP A 832 47.58 -1.74 -25.87
C ASP A 832 47.57 -3.25 -26.15
N LEU A 833 46.42 -3.89 -26.04
CA LEU A 833 46.23 -5.34 -26.09
C LEU A 833 45.13 -5.65 -27.12
N GLU A 834 45.43 -6.39 -28.18
CA GLU A 834 44.45 -7.01 -29.08
C GLU A 834 44.53 -8.53 -28.89
N ILE A 835 43.54 -9.10 -28.23
CA ILE A 835 43.42 -10.53 -27.94
C ILE A 835 42.30 -11.11 -28.82
N SER A 836 42.51 -12.29 -29.39
CA SER A 836 41.49 -13.01 -30.17
C SER A 836 41.45 -14.50 -29.84
N GLN A 837 40.26 -15.09 -29.96
CA GLN A 837 39.93 -16.46 -29.54
C GLN A 837 40.31 -16.70 -28.08
N ILE A 838 39.73 -15.89 -27.20
CA ILE A 838 39.96 -15.96 -25.76
C ILE A 838 39.16 -17.14 -25.21
N PRO A 839 39.74 -18.00 -24.37
CA PRO A 839 39.00 -19.11 -23.80
C PRO A 839 37.99 -18.67 -22.75
N GLU A 840 37.16 -19.61 -22.32
CA GLU A 840 36.10 -19.46 -21.30
C GLU A 840 36.60 -18.90 -19.96
N SER A 841 37.90 -18.96 -19.67
CA SER A 841 38.47 -18.34 -18.46
C SER A 841 39.87 -17.80 -18.75
N PHE A 842 40.05 -16.51 -18.51
CA PHE A 842 41.35 -15.85 -18.57
C PHE A 842 41.47 -14.75 -17.52
N ARG A 843 42.69 -14.48 -17.09
CA ARG A 843 43.02 -13.49 -16.07
C ARG A 843 44.08 -12.55 -16.61
N ILE A 844 43.92 -11.26 -16.34
CA ILE A 844 44.91 -10.23 -16.59
C ILE A 844 45.27 -9.62 -15.24
N ARG A 845 46.53 -9.74 -14.86
CA ARG A 845 47.10 -9.02 -13.73
C ARG A 845 47.75 -7.76 -14.24
N VAL A 846 47.43 -6.62 -13.65
CA VAL A 846 48.05 -5.33 -13.96
C VAL A 846 48.47 -4.69 -12.65
N GLY A 847 49.76 -4.72 -12.34
CA GLY A 847 50.29 -4.21 -11.07
C GLY A 847 50.02 -5.13 -9.87
N GLY A 848 50.97 -5.12 -8.92
CA GLY A 848 51.03 -5.95 -7.71
C GLY A 848 52.45 -5.94 -7.14
N ASP A 849 52.87 -7.00 -6.44
CA ASP A 849 54.30 -7.22 -6.07
C ASP A 849 55.24 -7.28 -7.30
N THR A 850 54.66 -7.43 -8.49
CA THR A 850 55.29 -7.38 -9.81
C THR A 850 54.77 -6.18 -10.58
N THR A 851 55.68 -5.33 -11.07
CA THR A 851 55.46 -4.10 -11.87
C THR A 851 55.00 -4.36 -13.30
N GLY A 852 54.22 -5.41 -13.52
CA GLY A 852 54.03 -6.06 -14.81
C GLY A 852 52.59 -6.24 -15.28
N VAL A 853 52.45 -6.69 -16.53
CA VAL A 853 51.20 -7.24 -17.08
C VAL A 853 51.37 -8.75 -17.21
N GLU A 854 50.50 -9.53 -16.54
CA GLU A 854 50.46 -10.99 -16.66
C GLU A 854 49.14 -11.42 -17.27
N VAL A 855 49.17 -12.15 -18.39
CA VAL A 855 47.99 -12.80 -18.96
C VAL A 855 48.07 -14.29 -18.67
N LEU A 856 47.12 -14.80 -17.89
CA LEU A 856 46.96 -16.19 -17.51
C LEU A 856 45.69 -16.75 -18.15
N SER A 857 45.76 -17.96 -18.69
CA SER A 857 44.59 -18.60 -19.29
C SER A 857 44.58 -20.09 -19.01
N ALA A 858 43.39 -20.63 -18.71
CA ALA A 858 43.20 -22.07 -18.54
C ALA A 858 43.23 -22.83 -19.88
N GLY A 859 42.94 -22.15 -20.99
CA GLY A 859 42.98 -22.66 -22.37
C GLY A 859 44.07 -22.01 -23.22
N SER A 860 44.16 -22.43 -24.48
CA SER A 860 45.01 -21.75 -25.48
C SER A 860 44.34 -20.47 -25.96
N ILE A 861 45.02 -19.33 -25.83
CA ILE A 861 44.58 -18.06 -26.44
C ILE A 861 45.03 -18.05 -27.91
N GLY A 862 44.10 -17.80 -28.83
CA GLY A 862 44.39 -17.94 -30.26
C GLY A 862 45.36 -16.91 -30.83
N ARG A 863 45.26 -15.64 -30.42
CA ARG A 863 46.29 -14.62 -30.70
C ARG A 863 46.24 -13.50 -29.67
N ILE A 864 47.38 -13.15 -29.08
CA ILE A 864 47.58 -11.90 -28.35
C ILE A 864 48.51 -11.02 -29.18
N ALA A 865 48.17 -9.75 -29.33
CA ALA A 865 49.01 -8.66 -29.81
C ALA A 865 49.08 -7.62 -28.69
N ALA A 866 50.15 -7.63 -27.91
CA ALA A 866 50.36 -6.69 -26.81
C ALA A 866 51.45 -5.68 -27.15
N GLN A 867 51.26 -4.42 -26.78
CA GLN A 867 52.25 -3.35 -26.73
C GLN A 867 52.24 -2.76 -25.33
N VAL A 868 53.32 -2.95 -24.58
CA VAL A 868 53.48 -2.43 -23.23
C VAL A 868 54.63 -1.43 -23.21
N SER A 869 54.41 -0.22 -22.69
CA SER A 869 55.46 0.81 -22.59
C SER A 869 55.34 1.68 -21.34
N ASP A 870 56.44 2.33 -20.98
CA ASP A 870 56.57 3.34 -19.92
C ASP A 870 56.37 4.77 -20.44
N ALA A 871 56.33 4.96 -21.78
CA ALA A 871 56.09 6.25 -22.43
C ALA A 871 54.97 6.16 -23.48
N PRO A 872 54.20 7.26 -23.71
CA PRO A 872 53.15 7.29 -24.73
C PRO A 872 53.79 7.22 -26.12
N HIS A 873 53.48 6.18 -26.89
CA HIS A 873 54.06 5.92 -28.21
C HIS A 873 53.06 6.01 -29.36
N ALA A 874 53.61 5.93 -30.59
CA ALA A 874 52.86 5.88 -31.84
C ALA A 874 52.05 4.57 -31.95
N PRO A 875 50.91 4.56 -32.68
CA PRO A 875 50.02 3.40 -32.81
C PRO A 875 50.76 2.14 -33.25
N LEU A 876 50.30 0.97 -32.76
CA LEU A 876 50.79 -0.37 -33.06
C LEU A 876 51.37 -0.47 -34.49
N GLY A 877 52.66 -0.76 -34.59
CA GLY A 877 53.27 -1.14 -35.86
C GLY A 877 52.55 -2.39 -36.37
N SER A 878 51.93 -2.32 -37.56
CA SER A 878 51.28 -3.51 -38.14
C SER A 878 52.35 -4.55 -38.48
N PHE A 879 52.42 -5.66 -37.74
CA PHE A 879 53.18 -6.82 -38.19
C PHE A 879 52.55 -7.36 -39.48
N GLU A 880 53.28 -7.27 -40.60
CA GLU A 880 52.91 -7.92 -41.85
C GLU A 880 53.28 -9.43 -41.78
N GLY A 881 52.34 -10.29 -41.38
CA GLY A 881 52.52 -11.76 -41.35
C GLY A 881 51.62 -12.49 -40.35
N ASN A 882 51.38 -13.80 -40.54
CA ASN A 882 50.54 -14.63 -39.65
C ASN A 882 51.37 -15.49 -38.67
N ASP A 883 52.66 -15.20 -38.51
CA ASP A 883 53.57 -16.05 -37.72
C ASP A 883 53.67 -15.52 -36.27
N ASN A 884 53.97 -16.42 -35.34
CA ASN A 884 54.34 -16.07 -33.96
C ASN A 884 55.57 -15.15 -33.99
N ALA A 885 55.44 -13.94 -33.47
CA ALA A 885 56.52 -12.96 -33.43
C ALA A 885 56.58 -12.25 -32.08
N VAL A 886 57.75 -12.18 -31.47
CA VAL A 886 58.00 -11.27 -30.33
C VAL A 886 59.00 -10.24 -30.83
N LEU A 887 58.61 -8.97 -30.84
CA LEU A 887 59.47 -7.84 -31.16
C LEU A 887 59.72 -7.00 -29.90
N LEU A 888 60.93 -7.03 -29.37
CA LEU A 888 61.33 -6.14 -28.28
C LEU A 888 62.07 -4.95 -28.88
N GLU A 889 61.51 -3.74 -28.76
CA GLU A 889 62.14 -2.49 -29.14
C GLU A 889 62.59 -1.73 -27.89
N SER A 890 63.91 -1.50 -27.77
CA SER A 890 64.44 -0.58 -26.76
C SER A 890 64.66 0.78 -27.40
N LEU A 891 64.00 1.81 -26.86
CA LEU A 891 64.11 3.19 -27.32
C LEU A 891 65.17 3.93 -26.51
N ASP A 892 66.03 4.66 -27.22
CA ASP A 892 67.12 5.44 -26.64
C ASP A 892 66.63 6.35 -25.49
N ALA A 893 67.34 6.30 -24.36
CA ALA A 893 67.20 7.26 -23.28
C ALA A 893 67.53 8.68 -23.80
N VAL A 894 66.52 9.51 -24.03
CA VAL A 894 66.72 10.92 -24.41
C VAL A 894 66.99 11.77 -23.15
N GLY A 895 68.19 11.66 -22.57
CA GLY A 895 68.63 12.45 -21.41
C GLY A 895 68.76 11.63 -20.11
N ASP A 896 68.30 12.18 -18.98
CA ASP A 896 68.28 11.50 -17.66
C ASP A 896 67.05 10.58 -17.48
N THR A 897 66.19 10.46 -18.50
CA THR A 897 65.06 9.51 -18.48
C THR A 897 65.56 8.10 -18.78
N PRO A 898 65.15 7.07 -18.00
CA PRO A 898 65.49 5.68 -18.29
C PRO A 898 65.08 5.29 -19.73
N ALA A 899 65.77 4.29 -20.29
CA ALA A 899 65.43 3.75 -21.61
C ALA A 899 64.00 3.21 -21.57
N SER A 900 63.20 3.58 -22.57
CA SER A 900 61.83 3.08 -22.70
C SER A 900 61.86 1.74 -23.42
N PHE A 901 61.05 0.80 -22.94
CA PHE A 901 60.94 -0.53 -23.55
C PHE A 901 59.55 -0.67 -24.14
N THR A 902 59.49 -1.07 -25.40
CA THR A 902 58.24 -1.47 -26.06
C THR A 902 58.34 -2.94 -26.41
N ALA A 903 57.55 -3.77 -25.73
CA ALA A 903 57.41 -5.18 -26.06
C ALA A 903 56.20 -5.37 -26.96
N PHE A 904 56.43 -5.83 -28.18
CA PHE A 904 55.40 -6.26 -29.12
C PHE A 904 55.33 -7.79 -29.13
N VAL A 905 54.17 -8.35 -28.85
CA VAL A 905 54.06 -9.81 -28.67
C VAL A 905 52.91 -10.29 -29.51
N ARG A 906 53.17 -11.05 -30.58
CA ARG A 906 52.20 -11.78 -31.40
C ARG A 906 52.38 -13.27 -31.19
N ILE A 907 51.52 -13.91 -30.41
CA ILE A 907 51.65 -15.34 -30.13
C ILE A 907 50.31 -16.06 -30.31
N HIS A 908 50.35 -17.14 -31.08
CA HIS A 908 49.31 -18.15 -31.25
C HIS A 908 49.44 -19.25 -30.21
N ASP A 909 48.29 -19.73 -29.72
CA ASP A 909 48.19 -20.76 -28.67
C ASP A 909 48.95 -20.40 -27.38
N LEU A 910 48.90 -19.14 -26.95
CA LEU A 910 49.57 -18.70 -25.72
C LEU A 910 48.90 -19.30 -24.47
N GLN A 911 49.70 -19.75 -23.50
CA GLN A 911 49.22 -20.15 -22.16
C GLN A 911 49.56 -19.13 -21.07
N ARG A 912 50.73 -18.49 -21.16
CA ARG A 912 51.17 -17.46 -20.22
C ARG A 912 52.07 -16.45 -20.92
N ALA A 913 51.84 -15.16 -20.70
CA ALA A 913 52.86 -14.13 -20.91
C ALA A 913 52.92 -13.25 -19.67
N LEU A 914 54.11 -13.14 -19.09
CA LEU A 914 54.42 -12.26 -17.96
C LEU A 914 55.48 -11.27 -18.43
N TYR A 915 55.20 -9.99 -18.31
CA TYR A 915 56.19 -8.94 -18.49
C TYR A 915 56.42 -8.26 -17.15
N THR A 916 57.64 -8.24 -16.62
CA THR A 916 57.99 -7.62 -15.33
C THR A 916 59.10 -6.58 -15.52
N THR A 917 59.00 -5.45 -14.82
CA THR A 917 60.07 -4.44 -14.78
C THR A 917 60.63 -4.31 -13.37
N THR A 918 61.65 -5.09 -13.03
CA THR A 918 62.30 -4.93 -11.73
C THR A 918 62.89 -3.52 -11.63
N GLY A 919 62.53 -2.74 -10.59
CA GLY A 919 62.85 -1.31 -10.43
C GLY A 919 64.36 -0.92 -10.40
N GLU A 920 65.25 -1.85 -10.76
CA GLU A 920 66.67 -1.65 -11.02
C GLU A 920 66.99 -1.56 -12.54
N ALA A 921 66.01 -1.15 -13.36
CA ALA A 921 66.11 -1.04 -14.83
C ALA A 921 66.35 -2.38 -15.57
N SER A 922 65.98 -3.51 -14.96
CA SER A 922 65.83 -4.78 -15.68
C SER A 922 64.38 -5.06 -16.05
N SER A 923 64.16 -5.33 -17.33
CA SER A 923 62.89 -5.87 -17.84
C SER A 923 63.05 -7.36 -18.09
N GLU A 924 62.08 -8.15 -17.67
CA GLU A 924 62.01 -9.59 -17.86
C GLU A 924 60.68 -9.95 -18.53
N MET A 925 60.74 -10.79 -19.56
CA MET A 925 59.55 -11.28 -20.25
C MET A 925 59.53 -12.81 -20.25
N ASP A 926 58.60 -13.41 -19.52
CA ASP A 926 58.32 -14.85 -19.58
C ASP A 926 57.19 -15.13 -20.57
N VAL A 927 57.41 -16.08 -21.47
CA VAL A 927 56.42 -16.53 -22.45
C VAL A 927 56.30 -18.04 -22.38
N ALA A 928 55.08 -18.57 -22.26
CA ALA A 928 54.78 -20.00 -22.33
C ALA A 928 53.77 -20.32 -23.46
N PHE A 929 54.11 -21.31 -24.27
CA PHE A 929 53.32 -21.75 -25.43
C PHE A 929 52.54 -23.04 -25.15
N GLY A 930 51.32 -23.13 -25.65
CA GLY A 930 50.51 -24.34 -25.65
C GLY A 930 50.67 -25.23 -26.89
N GLY A 931 51.25 -24.70 -27.99
CA GLY A 931 51.40 -25.36 -29.29
C GLY A 931 52.85 -25.53 -29.77
N THR A 932 53.05 -26.24 -30.89
CA THR A 932 54.38 -26.49 -31.51
C THR A 932 54.68 -25.59 -32.71
N ASP A 933 53.92 -24.53 -32.93
CA ASP A 933 54.12 -23.68 -34.11
C ASP A 933 55.37 -22.79 -33.95
N PRO A 934 56.24 -22.72 -34.97
CA PRO A 934 57.51 -21.99 -34.89
C PRO A 934 57.32 -20.50 -34.56
N ALA A 935 58.17 -19.95 -33.70
CA ALA A 935 58.16 -18.55 -33.29
C ALA A 935 59.41 -17.81 -33.79
N ALA A 936 59.20 -16.65 -34.42
CA ALA A 936 60.25 -15.71 -34.81
C ALA A 936 60.40 -14.62 -33.74
N ILE A 937 61.39 -14.74 -32.87
CA ILE A 937 61.71 -13.73 -31.88
C ILE A 937 62.71 -12.75 -32.49
N THR A 938 62.31 -11.51 -32.66
CA THR A 938 63.20 -10.43 -33.12
C THR A 938 63.39 -9.45 -31.95
N VAL A 939 64.61 -9.17 -31.57
CA VAL A 939 64.93 -8.15 -30.57
C VAL A 939 65.74 -7.08 -31.26
N ASN A 940 65.12 -5.91 -31.40
CA ASN A 940 65.70 -4.76 -32.05
C ASN A 940 66.08 -3.76 -30.95
N ALA A 941 67.33 -3.84 -30.51
CA ALA A 941 67.87 -2.87 -29.55
C ALA A 941 68.47 -1.71 -30.37
N ASP A 942 67.80 -0.55 -30.40
CA ASP A 942 68.21 0.62 -31.19
C ASP A 942 69.52 1.28 -30.68
N THR A 943 70.22 0.64 -29.73
CA THR A 943 71.52 1.05 -29.20
C THR A 943 72.66 0.75 -30.18
N THR A 944 72.56 1.19 -31.43
CA THR A 944 73.65 1.28 -32.44
C THR A 944 74.52 0.03 -32.72
N ALA A 945 74.21 -1.17 -32.23
CA ALA A 945 75.14 -2.30 -32.40
C ALA A 945 74.56 -3.73 -32.51
N LEU A 946 73.27 -3.99 -32.25
CA LEU A 946 72.80 -5.39 -32.17
C LEU A 946 71.33 -5.59 -32.60
N ASP A 947 71.13 -6.22 -33.77
CA ASP A 947 69.86 -6.80 -34.21
C ASP A 947 69.86 -8.31 -33.92
N LEU A 948 69.06 -8.75 -32.95
CA LEU A 948 68.95 -10.15 -32.57
C LEU A 948 67.74 -10.76 -33.27
N GLY A 949 67.93 -11.73 -34.18
CA GLY A 949 66.84 -12.42 -34.89
C GLY A 949 66.82 -13.92 -34.60
N ALA A 950 66.23 -14.34 -33.48
CA ALA A 950 66.11 -15.76 -33.16
C ALA A 950 64.87 -16.37 -33.84
N SER A 951 65.05 -17.44 -34.63
CA SER A 951 63.91 -18.21 -35.16
C SER A 951 63.91 -19.59 -34.52
N VAL A 952 62.90 -19.92 -33.73
CA VAL A 952 62.83 -21.22 -33.06
C VAL A 952 61.83 -22.10 -33.78
N ALA A 953 62.33 -23.20 -34.35
CA ALA A 953 61.52 -24.12 -35.15
C ALA A 953 60.56 -24.96 -34.29
N ASP A 954 60.97 -25.30 -33.08
CA ASP A 954 60.17 -25.97 -32.05
C ASP A 954 60.32 -25.16 -30.75
N PRO A 955 59.44 -24.17 -30.46
CA PRO A 955 59.60 -23.33 -29.29
C PRO A 955 59.55 -24.18 -27.99
N PRO A 956 60.33 -23.82 -26.96
CA PRO A 956 60.25 -24.49 -25.66
C PRO A 956 58.88 -24.27 -25.01
N GLN A 957 58.52 -25.09 -24.01
CA GLN A 957 57.26 -24.91 -23.27
C GLN A 957 57.16 -23.52 -22.62
N TRP A 958 58.30 -22.94 -22.25
CA TRP A 958 58.44 -21.56 -21.80
C TRP A 958 59.85 -21.04 -22.11
N PHE A 959 60.02 -19.73 -22.23
CA PHE A 959 61.31 -19.04 -22.23
C PHE A 959 61.19 -17.70 -21.49
N THR A 960 62.28 -17.24 -20.91
CA THR A 960 62.42 -15.95 -20.25
C THR A 960 63.30 -15.03 -21.10
N PHE A 961 63.09 -13.72 -21.04
CA PHE A 961 63.91 -12.73 -21.72
C PHE A 961 64.22 -11.59 -20.74
N GLY A 962 65.40 -11.60 -20.15
CA GLY A 962 65.89 -10.50 -19.30
C GLY A 962 66.68 -9.47 -20.09
N ASN A 963 66.68 -8.20 -19.68
CA ASN A 963 67.73 -7.25 -20.03
C ASN A 963 68.19 -6.55 -18.75
N THR A 964 69.35 -6.90 -18.23
CA THR A 964 69.92 -6.28 -17.02
C THR A 964 70.78 -5.08 -17.37
N THR A 965 70.51 -3.91 -16.79
CA THR A 965 71.36 -2.73 -17.02
C THR A 965 72.78 -2.91 -16.47
N GLY A 966 73.75 -2.74 -17.37
CA GLY A 966 75.17 -2.56 -17.08
C GLY A 966 76.03 -2.89 -18.29
N ASP A 967 76.16 -1.97 -19.27
CA ASP A 967 76.95 -2.10 -20.52
C ASP A 967 76.77 -3.40 -21.35
N SER A 968 75.96 -4.38 -20.92
CA SER A 968 75.79 -5.70 -21.52
C SER A 968 74.31 -6.10 -21.55
N THR A 969 73.81 -6.47 -22.74
CA THR A 969 72.50 -7.13 -22.90
C THR A 969 72.69 -8.62 -22.61
N ILE A 970 72.22 -9.08 -21.45
CA ILE A 970 72.22 -10.51 -21.12
C ILE A 970 70.95 -11.13 -21.69
N LEU A 971 71.10 -12.13 -22.55
CA LEU A 971 69.99 -12.91 -23.07
C LEU A 971 69.93 -14.21 -22.27
N ASP A 972 69.19 -14.22 -21.17
CA ASP A 972 68.97 -15.47 -20.42
C ASP A 972 67.93 -16.31 -21.17
N TRP A 973 68.25 -17.56 -21.50
CA TRP A 973 67.36 -18.47 -22.23
C TRP A 973 67.28 -19.79 -21.45
N ASP A 974 66.26 -19.91 -20.60
CA ASP A 974 65.97 -21.19 -19.94
C ASP A 974 64.86 -21.92 -20.70
N ALA A 975 65.16 -23.12 -21.19
CA ALA A 975 64.25 -23.94 -21.99
C ALA A 975 64.16 -25.36 -21.41
N ALA A 976 62.97 -25.74 -20.95
CA ALA A 976 62.71 -27.11 -20.51
C ALA A 976 62.74 -28.10 -21.71
N THR A 977 63.87 -28.80 -21.87
CA THR A 977 64.16 -29.92 -22.80
C THR A 977 64.66 -29.59 -24.21
N SER A 978 65.33 -30.59 -24.82
CA SER A 978 66.28 -30.55 -25.95
C SER A 978 65.72 -30.07 -27.30
N THR A 979 65.25 -28.84 -27.39
CA THR A 979 64.78 -28.22 -28.63
C THR A 979 65.96 -27.76 -29.50
N ASP A 980 65.91 -28.10 -30.80
CA ASP A 980 66.88 -27.60 -31.79
C ASP A 980 66.52 -26.15 -32.12
N ALA A 981 67.26 -25.17 -31.60
CA ALA A 981 67.10 -23.76 -31.96
C ALA A 981 68.07 -23.35 -33.09
N ASP A 982 67.56 -22.68 -34.13
CA ASP A 982 68.36 -21.98 -35.15
C ASP A 982 68.36 -20.48 -34.79
N ILE A 983 69.38 -20.02 -34.04
CA ILE A 983 69.46 -18.61 -33.61
C ILE A 983 70.30 -17.83 -34.63
N ASN A 984 69.70 -16.84 -35.29
CA ASN A 984 70.41 -15.94 -36.19
C ASN A 984 70.75 -14.62 -35.47
N PHE A 985 72.02 -14.22 -35.49
CA PHE A 985 72.50 -12.96 -34.96
C PHE A 985 72.90 -12.08 -36.13
N VAL A 986 72.33 -10.88 -36.22
CA VAL A 986 72.68 -9.88 -37.24
C VAL A 986 73.32 -8.69 -36.53
N ILE A 987 74.64 -8.58 -36.60
CA ILE A 987 75.39 -7.51 -35.91
C ILE A 987 75.67 -6.42 -36.96
N ASP A 988 74.98 -5.28 -36.87
CA ASP A 988 75.04 -4.23 -37.89
C ASP A 988 76.17 -3.19 -37.66
N ASP A 989 76.80 -3.14 -36.47
CA ASP A 989 78.07 -2.41 -36.27
C ASP A 989 78.89 -2.94 -35.06
N ALA A 990 80.22 -2.94 -35.19
CA ALA A 990 81.15 -3.68 -34.29
C ALA A 990 81.50 -2.94 -32.98
N ALA A 991 80.51 -2.38 -32.27
CA ALA A 991 80.71 -1.93 -30.89
C ALA A 991 80.55 -3.13 -29.93
N ALA A 992 81.40 -3.18 -28.90
CA ALA A 992 81.51 -4.32 -27.99
C ALA A 992 80.24 -4.49 -27.15
N ALA A 993 79.36 -5.41 -27.56
CA ALA A 993 78.30 -5.96 -26.73
C ALA A 993 78.76 -7.33 -26.20
N ASP A 994 78.84 -7.45 -24.87
CA ASP A 994 78.99 -8.76 -24.21
C ASP A 994 77.63 -9.46 -24.30
N LEU A 995 77.47 -10.36 -25.27
CA LEU A 995 76.33 -11.27 -25.35
C LEU A 995 76.67 -12.53 -24.55
N LEU A 996 75.94 -12.72 -23.44
CA LEU A 996 75.93 -13.93 -22.64
C LEU A 996 74.64 -14.68 -22.95
N ILE A 997 74.75 -15.96 -23.26
CA ILE A 997 73.64 -16.90 -23.41
C ILE A 997 73.94 -18.07 -22.49
N ASP A 998 73.18 -18.20 -21.41
CA ASP A 998 73.29 -19.31 -20.47
C ASP A 998 72.37 -20.49 -20.94
N ASP A 999 72.65 -21.71 -20.49
CA ASP A 999 71.84 -22.93 -20.71
C ASP A 999 71.44 -23.31 -22.16
N ILE A 1000 72.33 -23.07 -23.13
CA ILE A 1000 72.16 -23.48 -24.54
C ILE A 1000 71.94 -25.00 -24.70
N ALA A 1001 70.86 -25.38 -25.39
CA ALA A 1001 70.58 -26.77 -25.74
C ALA A 1001 71.73 -27.42 -26.57
N PRO A 1002 71.99 -28.74 -26.40
CA PRO A 1002 73.17 -29.43 -26.98
C PRO A 1002 73.24 -29.50 -28.52
N HIS A 1003 72.32 -28.85 -29.25
CA HIS A 1003 72.24 -28.85 -30.71
C HIS A 1003 71.88 -27.48 -31.31
N THR A 1004 71.97 -26.39 -30.54
CA THR A 1004 71.70 -25.04 -31.05
C THR A 1004 72.68 -24.66 -32.15
N LYS A 1005 72.13 -24.18 -33.26
CA LYS A 1005 72.90 -23.67 -34.40
C LYS A 1005 72.91 -22.16 -34.34
N PHE A 1006 74.10 -21.61 -34.22
CA PHE A 1006 74.33 -20.17 -34.26
C PHE A 1006 74.65 -19.78 -35.70
N CYS A 1007 73.93 -18.80 -36.20
CA CYS A 1007 74.21 -18.19 -37.47
C CYS A 1007 74.56 -16.72 -37.25
N LEU A 1008 75.81 -16.36 -37.44
CA LEU A 1008 76.26 -14.98 -37.31
C LEU A 1008 76.42 -14.36 -38.69
N SER A 1009 75.77 -13.23 -38.92
CA SER A 1009 75.86 -12.47 -40.16
C SER A 1009 76.16 -11.00 -39.88
N THR A 1010 77.05 -10.42 -40.68
CA THR A 1010 77.34 -8.97 -40.68
C THR A 1010 76.53 -8.20 -41.73
N ALA A 1011 75.59 -8.87 -42.41
CA ALA A 1011 74.68 -8.26 -43.38
C ALA A 1011 73.39 -9.09 -43.54
N HIS A 1012 72.28 -8.44 -43.91
CA HIS A 1012 70.92 -9.01 -44.09
C HIS A 1012 70.77 -10.18 -45.10
N ALA A 1013 71.84 -10.80 -45.64
CA ALA A 1013 71.71 -11.89 -46.61
C ALA A 1013 72.82 -12.96 -46.52
N GLY A 1014 72.54 -14.00 -45.72
CA GLY A 1014 73.25 -15.28 -45.76
C GLY A 1014 74.15 -15.54 -44.55
N CYS A 1015 74.04 -16.74 -43.98
CA CYS A 1015 74.86 -17.17 -42.84
C CYS A 1015 76.36 -17.16 -43.20
N GLU A 1016 77.11 -16.15 -42.76
CA GLU A 1016 78.56 -16.06 -43.03
C GLU A 1016 79.34 -17.08 -42.21
N THR A 1017 78.92 -17.32 -40.96
CA THR A 1017 79.53 -18.31 -40.07
C THR A 1017 78.45 -19.13 -39.38
N ARG A 1018 78.39 -20.44 -39.68
CA ARG A 1018 77.57 -21.40 -38.98
C ARG A 1018 78.40 -22.07 -37.91
N VAL A 1019 78.06 -21.86 -36.64
CA VAL A 1019 78.69 -22.53 -35.50
C VAL A 1019 77.68 -23.54 -34.97
N GLU A 1020 77.96 -24.82 -35.20
CA GLU A 1020 77.30 -25.90 -34.46
C GLU A 1020 77.98 -25.97 -33.09
N SER A 1021 77.17 -25.95 -32.01
CA SER A 1021 77.67 -26.11 -30.65
C SER A 1021 78.69 -27.27 -30.56
N PRO A 1022 79.93 -27.04 -30.09
CA PRO A 1022 80.86 -28.14 -29.87
C PRO A 1022 80.32 -29.05 -28.76
N HIS A 1023 80.35 -30.37 -28.99
CA HIS A 1023 79.75 -31.38 -28.11
C HIS A 1023 80.32 -31.46 -26.67
N GLU A 1024 81.34 -30.68 -26.32
CA GLU A 1024 81.95 -30.62 -25.00
C GLU A 1024 82.47 -29.18 -24.77
N ILE A 1025 81.72 -28.37 -24.03
CA ILE A 1025 82.25 -27.18 -23.35
C ILE A 1025 82.30 -27.59 -21.87
N GLU A 1026 83.49 -27.61 -21.26
CA GLU A 1026 83.66 -27.93 -19.84
C GLU A 1026 83.07 -26.77 -18.98
N ASP A 1027 82.43 -27.10 -17.85
CA ASP A 1027 81.82 -26.12 -16.93
C ASP A 1027 82.76 -24.92 -16.66
N ASP A 1028 82.25 -23.70 -16.80
CA ASP A 1028 82.94 -22.41 -16.63
C ASP A 1028 83.98 -22.02 -17.71
N GLU A 1029 84.13 -22.75 -18.83
CA GLU A 1029 84.94 -22.27 -19.96
C GLU A 1029 84.15 -21.38 -20.92
N PHE A 1030 84.68 -20.17 -21.13
CA PHE A 1030 84.17 -19.22 -22.12
C PHE A 1030 84.59 -19.61 -23.54
N TYR A 1031 83.63 -19.96 -24.40
CA TYR A 1031 83.93 -20.18 -25.81
C TYR A 1031 83.93 -18.84 -26.57
N THR A 1032 85.10 -18.39 -27.00
CA THR A 1032 85.25 -17.16 -27.80
C THR A 1032 85.08 -17.50 -29.28
N ILE A 1033 84.07 -16.92 -29.94
CA ILE A 1033 83.86 -17.11 -31.37
C ILE A 1033 84.94 -16.35 -32.16
N PRO A 1034 85.80 -17.03 -32.95
CA PRO A 1034 86.90 -16.37 -33.64
C PRO A 1034 86.38 -15.36 -34.68
N GLY A 1035 86.63 -14.06 -34.46
CA GLY A 1035 86.26 -12.98 -35.38
C GLY A 1035 85.36 -11.90 -34.78
N LEU A 1036 84.79 -12.15 -33.58
CA LEU A 1036 83.97 -11.21 -32.82
C LEU A 1036 84.73 -10.80 -31.56
N PHE A 1037 84.83 -9.50 -31.28
CA PHE A 1037 85.44 -9.03 -30.04
C PHE A 1037 84.41 -9.11 -28.91
N HIS A 1038 84.70 -9.90 -27.87
CA HIS A 1038 83.96 -10.00 -26.59
C HIS A 1038 82.59 -10.71 -26.59
N THR A 1039 82.37 -11.71 -27.45
CA THR A 1039 81.20 -12.61 -27.30
C THR A 1039 81.58 -13.86 -26.49
N TYR A 1040 80.84 -14.16 -25.42
CA TYR A 1040 81.15 -15.20 -24.46
C TYR A 1040 79.97 -16.19 -24.36
N LEU A 1041 80.13 -17.41 -24.90
CA LEU A 1041 79.18 -18.49 -24.66
C LEU A 1041 79.59 -19.25 -23.39
N ARG A 1042 78.66 -19.40 -22.44
CA ARG A 1042 78.83 -20.21 -21.22
C ARG A 1042 77.74 -21.27 -21.23
N THR A 1043 78.10 -22.53 -21.01
CA THR A 1043 77.13 -23.62 -20.89
C THR A 1043 77.23 -24.18 -19.48
N THR A 1044 76.12 -24.22 -18.75
CA THR A 1044 76.03 -24.87 -17.45
C THR A 1044 75.24 -26.16 -17.61
N GLY A 1045 75.91 -27.28 -17.89
CA GLY A 1045 75.17 -28.52 -18.09
C GLY A 1045 75.98 -29.82 -18.12
N GLU A 1046 75.85 -30.60 -17.05
CA GLU A 1046 75.79 -32.07 -17.14
C GLU A 1046 74.50 -32.60 -16.50
N GLN A 1047 73.78 -33.44 -17.25
CA GLN A 1047 72.77 -34.34 -16.70
C GLN A 1047 73.43 -35.55 -16.01
N GLY A 1048 73.07 -35.84 -14.75
CA GLY A 1048 73.20 -37.19 -14.18
C GLY A 1048 73.08 -37.30 -12.64
N PRO A 1049 72.39 -38.29 -12.06
CA PRO A 1049 72.01 -38.28 -10.64
C PRO A 1049 73.11 -38.84 -9.71
N ILE A 1050 73.33 -38.21 -8.55
CA ILE A 1050 74.13 -38.78 -7.45
C ILE A 1050 73.49 -38.51 -6.08
N THR A 1051 73.14 -39.59 -5.38
CA THR A 1051 72.91 -39.64 -3.93
C THR A 1051 74.24 -39.84 -3.20
N MET A 1052 74.52 -39.13 -2.10
CA MET A 1052 75.59 -39.51 -1.16
C MET A 1052 75.23 -39.27 0.31
N ASN A 1053 75.20 -40.37 1.07
CA ASN A 1053 75.33 -40.41 2.53
C ASN A 1053 76.77 -40.87 2.88
N GLY A 1054 77.49 -40.18 3.78
CA GLY A 1054 78.69 -40.75 4.41
C GLY A 1054 79.68 -39.76 5.04
N VAL A 1055 80.00 -39.99 6.33
CA VAL A 1055 81.02 -39.33 7.15
C VAL A 1055 82.43 -39.80 6.81
N VAL A 1056 83.42 -38.90 6.82
CA VAL A 1056 84.84 -39.25 6.98
C VAL A 1056 85.47 -38.39 8.09
N CYS A 1057 85.84 -39.04 9.19
CA CYS A 1057 86.76 -38.52 10.20
C CYS A 1057 88.15 -39.14 10.00
N LEU A 1058 89.20 -38.41 10.41
CA LEU A 1058 90.48 -38.82 11.06
C LEU A 1058 91.60 -37.82 10.67
N LYS A 1059 92.56 -37.36 11.49
CA LYS A 1059 92.84 -37.35 12.96
C LYS A 1059 94.12 -36.47 13.19
N PRO A 1060 94.70 -36.31 14.41
CA PRO A 1060 95.03 -35.04 15.09
C PRO A 1060 96.55 -34.74 15.11
N VAL A 1061 97.04 -33.71 15.83
CA VAL A 1061 97.90 -33.77 17.06
C VAL A 1061 98.43 -32.36 17.37
N GLY A 1062 98.21 -31.86 18.59
CA GLY A 1062 99.31 -31.23 19.34
C GLY A 1062 99.27 -29.72 19.60
N VAL A 1063 98.97 -29.42 20.88
CA VAL A 1063 99.59 -28.45 21.80
C VAL A 1063 99.56 -26.94 21.52
N ASP A 1064 98.99 -26.27 22.53
CA ASP A 1064 99.33 -24.93 23.04
C ASP A 1064 99.02 -23.72 22.15
N ALA A 1065 97.88 -23.08 22.37
CA ALA A 1065 97.83 -21.78 23.05
C ALA A 1065 96.44 -21.13 22.99
N THR A 1066 96.18 -20.40 24.06
CA THR A 1066 94.95 -19.77 24.55
C THR A 1066 94.44 -18.54 23.78
N TRP A 1067 93.10 -18.49 23.64
CA TRP A 1067 92.14 -17.41 24.03
C TRP A 1067 91.82 -16.21 23.08
N HIS A 1068 90.54 -16.23 22.62
CA HIS A 1068 89.50 -15.19 22.40
C HIS A 1068 89.64 -14.07 21.34
N PRO A 1069 88.52 -13.58 20.74
CA PRO A 1069 87.12 -13.70 21.18
C PRO A 1069 86.16 -14.47 20.27
N VAL A 1070 84.98 -14.70 20.87
CA VAL A 1070 83.79 -15.37 20.37
C VAL A 1070 83.21 -14.61 19.17
N CYS A 1071 83.07 -15.26 18.02
CA CYS A 1071 82.03 -14.93 17.04
C CYS A 1071 80.96 -16.00 17.22
N GLU A 1072 79.85 -15.56 17.79
CA GLU A 1072 78.64 -16.33 17.97
C GLU A 1072 78.01 -16.52 16.59
N TRP A 1073 77.76 -17.78 16.25
CA TRP A 1073 77.13 -18.20 15.01
C TRP A 1073 75.62 -18.19 15.24
N GLN A 1074 74.93 -17.20 14.66
CA GLN A 1074 73.49 -17.24 14.40
C GLN A 1074 73.31 -17.77 12.98
N GLY A 1075 72.85 -19.01 12.86
CA GLY A 1075 72.43 -19.60 11.60
C GLY A 1075 70.93 -19.88 11.67
N THR A 1076 70.15 -19.10 10.92
CA THR A 1076 68.77 -19.38 10.55
C THR A 1076 68.77 -20.33 9.36
N THR A 1077 67.92 -21.36 9.42
CA THR A 1077 67.74 -22.36 8.37
C THR A 1077 66.41 -22.11 7.66
N ASN A 1078 66.46 -21.85 6.36
CA ASN A 1078 65.29 -21.93 5.49
C ASN A 1078 65.35 -23.24 4.69
N SER A 1079 64.25 -23.99 4.86
CA SER A 1079 63.62 -24.96 3.95
C SER A 1079 64.48 -25.99 3.22
N ALA A 1080 64.31 -27.24 3.67
CA ALA A 1080 63.86 -28.30 2.77
C ALA A 1080 62.80 -29.16 3.48
N HIS A 1081 61.65 -29.35 2.84
CA HIS A 1081 60.75 -30.49 3.06
C HIS A 1081 61.59 -31.78 3.00
N GLN A 1082 61.37 -32.88 3.72
CA GLN A 1082 60.42 -33.36 4.73
C GLN A 1082 61.03 -34.69 5.21
N VAL A 1083 61.14 -35.01 6.50
CA VAL A 1083 61.17 -36.43 6.95
C VAL A 1083 60.61 -36.57 8.38
N SER A 1084 59.67 -37.50 8.53
CA SER A 1084 59.01 -37.97 9.75
C SER A 1084 59.95 -38.64 10.79
N PHE A 1085 59.57 -38.60 12.07
CA PHE A 1085 60.02 -39.58 13.07
C PHE A 1085 58.87 -40.24 13.81
N HIS A 1086 58.87 -41.58 13.80
CA HIS A 1086 58.17 -42.43 14.76
C HIS A 1086 59.07 -42.67 15.97
N GLY A 1087 58.55 -42.42 17.18
CA GLY A 1087 59.03 -43.00 18.43
C GLY A 1087 60.26 -42.36 19.07
N VAL A 1088 60.10 -41.16 19.67
CA VAL A 1088 60.91 -40.74 20.82
C VAL A 1088 60.00 -40.09 21.85
N GLN A 1089 60.08 -40.61 23.06
CA GLN A 1089 59.32 -40.23 24.25
C GLN A 1089 60.21 -39.30 25.07
N VAL A 1090 59.71 -38.11 25.45
CA VAL A 1090 60.34 -37.31 26.51
C VAL A 1090 59.31 -37.00 27.59
N THR A 1091 59.76 -37.36 28.78
CA THR A 1091 59.12 -37.41 30.09
C THR A 1091 59.22 -36.05 30.78
N ASP A 1092 58.05 -35.51 31.13
CA ASP A 1092 57.79 -34.32 31.96
C ASP A 1092 58.24 -32.95 31.41
N TYR A 1093 57.27 -32.03 31.31
CA TYR A 1093 57.33 -30.77 32.05
C TYR A 1093 55.93 -30.19 32.33
N GLN A 1094 55.89 -29.43 33.41
CA GLN A 1094 54.81 -28.66 34.01
C GLN A 1094 54.87 -27.22 33.48
N VAL A 1095 53.78 -26.44 33.54
CA VAL A 1095 53.74 -25.08 34.15
C VAL A 1095 52.32 -24.49 34.12
N ASP A 1096 52.04 -23.77 35.19
CA ASP A 1096 50.81 -23.13 35.65
C ASP A 1096 50.37 -21.89 34.83
N ALA A 1097 49.07 -21.57 34.93
CA ALA A 1097 48.46 -20.32 34.44
C ALA A 1097 48.22 -19.33 35.60
N HIS A 1098 48.52 -18.05 35.39
CA HIS A 1098 48.16 -16.94 36.27
C HIS A 1098 47.18 -16.00 35.55
N SER A 1099 46.07 -15.65 36.20
CA SER A 1099 45.13 -14.61 35.75
C SER A 1099 45.56 -13.25 36.28
N GLY A 1100 45.68 -12.25 35.40
CA GLY A 1100 45.79 -10.83 35.77
C GLY A 1100 44.48 -10.12 35.49
N ASP A 1101 43.90 -9.51 36.53
CA ASP A 1101 42.77 -8.59 36.46
C ASP A 1101 43.24 -7.19 36.01
N SER A 1102 42.90 -6.75 34.80
CA SER A 1102 42.59 -5.34 34.47
C SER A 1102 42.37 -5.15 32.97
N VAL A 1103 41.21 -4.59 32.62
CA VAL A 1103 40.87 -4.05 31.30
C VAL A 1103 41.58 -2.70 31.14
N GLU A 1104 42.42 -2.55 30.11
CA GLU A 1104 42.79 -1.24 29.57
C GLU A 1104 41.84 -0.93 28.41
N LEU A 1105 41.16 0.22 28.51
CA LEU A 1105 40.50 0.88 27.38
C LEU A 1105 41.57 1.74 26.70
N ASP A 1106 41.59 1.79 25.37
CA ASP A 1106 42.51 2.69 24.67
C ASP A 1106 42.03 4.16 24.69
N GLY A 1107 42.73 5.02 23.96
CA GLY A 1107 42.57 6.48 23.98
C GLY A 1107 41.21 7.02 23.54
N ASP A 1108 40.31 6.13 23.10
CA ASP A 1108 39.07 6.47 22.41
C ASP A 1108 37.85 5.94 23.19
N GLY A 1109 38.05 5.00 24.13
CA GLY A 1109 37.05 4.60 25.13
C GLY A 1109 36.30 3.30 24.86
N ASP A 1110 36.65 2.53 23.83
CA ASP A 1110 36.09 1.21 23.57
C ASP A 1110 37.02 0.07 24.03
N PRO A 1111 36.47 -1.10 24.42
CA PRO A 1111 37.27 -2.28 24.74
C PRO A 1111 37.78 -2.94 23.46
N GLN A 1112 39.11 -3.07 23.31
CA GLN A 1112 39.70 -4.00 22.34
C GLN A 1112 39.43 -5.44 22.79
N GLU A 1113 38.60 -6.17 22.05
CA GLU A 1113 38.66 -7.63 22.02
C GLU A 1113 39.72 -8.03 21.00
N ASP A 1114 40.85 -8.53 21.48
CA ASP A 1114 41.70 -9.42 20.70
C ASP A 1114 42.08 -10.63 21.56
N ASP A 1115 42.17 -11.76 20.87
CA ASP A 1115 42.87 -12.98 21.24
C ASP A 1115 42.23 -13.92 22.26
N LEU A 1116 41.38 -14.81 21.72
CA LEU A 1116 41.30 -16.18 22.24
C LEU A 1116 42.65 -16.88 22.04
N VAL A 1117 43.41 -16.91 23.14
CA VAL A 1117 44.53 -17.80 23.36
C VAL A 1117 44.10 -19.26 23.15
N GLY A 1118 44.50 -19.84 22.03
CA GLY A 1118 44.42 -21.27 21.78
C GLY A 1118 45.50 -22.03 22.55
N VAL A 1119 45.09 -23.00 23.38
CA VAL A 1119 46.00 -24.06 23.86
C VAL A 1119 45.36 -25.43 23.59
N HIS A 1120 46.01 -26.16 22.68
CA HIS A 1120 45.69 -27.52 22.27
C HIS A 1120 46.24 -28.55 23.28
N LEU A 1121 45.47 -29.58 23.60
CA LEU A 1121 45.90 -30.76 24.36
C LEU A 1121 45.70 -32.01 23.50
N ASP A 1122 46.80 -32.66 23.15
CA ASP A 1122 46.86 -33.94 22.44
C ASP A 1122 46.90 -35.09 23.45
N VAL A 1123 46.00 -36.08 23.33
CA VAL A 1123 46.14 -37.37 24.04
C VAL A 1123 45.76 -38.53 23.12
N PRO A 1124 46.61 -39.57 23.01
CA PRO A 1124 46.52 -40.56 21.96
C PRO A 1124 45.57 -41.70 22.32
N SER A 1125 44.64 -41.96 21.41
CA SER A 1125 43.77 -43.13 21.31
C SER A 1125 42.66 -43.30 22.36
N PHE A 1126 41.43 -43.03 21.92
CA PHE A 1126 40.29 -43.88 22.26
C PHE A 1126 39.36 -44.04 21.05
N ARG A 1127 38.88 -45.27 20.85
CA ARG A 1127 37.89 -45.66 19.85
C ARG A 1127 36.51 -45.68 20.51
N GLY A 1128 35.50 -45.02 19.92
CA GLY A 1128 34.09 -45.31 20.17
C GLY A 1128 33.19 -44.07 20.20
N LYS A 1129 32.09 -44.12 19.41
CA LYS A 1129 31.19 -43.03 19.01
C LYS A 1129 30.37 -42.38 20.13
N ILE A 1130 30.22 -41.07 20.03
CA ILE A 1130 29.15 -40.24 20.61
C ILE A 1130 28.27 -39.81 19.43
N HIS A 1131 26.95 -39.97 19.54
CA HIS A 1131 25.99 -39.23 18.72
C HIS A 1131 25.73 -37.91 19.43
N TYR A 1132 26.13 -36.81 18.79
CA TYR A 1132 25.70 -35.46 19.11
C TYR A 1132 25.15 -34.89 17.81
N GLN A 1133 23.88 -34.49 17.84
CA GLN A 1133 23.23 -33.75 16.76
C GLN A 1133 23.06 -32.34 17.31
N ALA A 1134 24.00 -31.45 16.97
CA ALA A 1134 23.73 -30.03 16.96
C ALA A 1134 23.45 -29.65 15.52
N ASN A 1135 22.26 -29.12 15.28
CA ASN A 1135 21.99 -28.32 14.09
C ASN A 1135 22.82 -27.04 14.23
N GLN A 1136 23.89 -26.96 13.45
CA GLN A 1136 24.36 -25.69 12.92
C GLN A 1136 24.41 -25.86 11.41
N ASP A 1137 23.71 -24.92 10.78
CA ASP A 1137 23.73 -24.52 9.39
C ASP A 1137 23.26 -25.55 8.36
N GLY A 1138 22.12 -25.19 7.78
CA GLY A 1138 21.51 -25.91 6.68
C GLY A 1138 22.37 -25.73 5.45
N ASP A 1139 22.81 -26.85 4.90
CA ASP A 1139 22.87 -26.97 3.46
C ASP A 1139 22.51 -28.40 3.06
N ALA A 1140 21.60 -28.49 2.10
CA ALA A 1140 20.81 -29.67 1.82
C ALA A 1140 21.13 -30.21 0.43
N THR A 1141 22.27 -30.87 0.23
CA THR A 1141 22.41 -31.73 -0.96
C THR A 1141 23.30 -32.96 -0.70
N THR A 1142 22.79 -34.12 -1.13
CA THR A 1142 23.39 -35.47 -1.23
C THR A 1142 23.37 -36.39 0.02
N VAL A 1143 22.38 -37.29 0.00
CA VAL A 1143 22.31 -38.49 0.83
C VAL A 1143 22.94 -39.66 0.07
N ASP A 1144 23.92 -40.33 0.66
CA ASP A 1144 24.21 -41.73 0.32
C ASP A 1144 24.29 -42.61 1.58
N SER A 1145 23.77 -43.83 1.44
CA SER A 1145 23.31 -44.69 2.52
C SER A 1145 24.33 -45.75 2.94
N GLY A 1146 24.45 -46.05 4.25
CA GLY A 1146 25.40 -47.08 4.70
C GLY A 1146 25.41 -47.51 6.18
N SER A 1147 24.43 -48.34 6.56
CA SER A 1147 24.44 -49.42 7.58
C SER A 1147 24.92 -49.21 9.05
N VAL A 1148 24.04 -49.63 9.97
CA VAL A 1148 24.20 -49.75 11.44
C VAL A 1148 24.80 -51.11 11.87
N LYS A 1149 25.57 -51.14 12.98
CA LYS A 1149 25.67 -52.31 13.89
C LYS A 1149 25.84 -51.91 15.38
N GLU A 1150 25.10 -52.64 16.23
CA GLU A 1150 24.97 -52.67 17.72
C GLU A 1150 26.30 -53.01 18.48
N PHE A 1151 26.50 -52.74 19.79
CA PHE A 1151 25.83 -53.28 21.01
C PHE A 1151 26.28 -52.59 22.35
N GLU A 1152 25.39 -52.59 23.36
CA GLU A 1152 25.50 -52.88 24.84
C GLU A 1152 26.80 -52.55 25.63
N SER A 1153 26.86 -52.02 26.89
CA SER A 1153 25.94 -52.03 28.05
C SER A 1153 26.50 -51.25 29.30
N ILE A 1154 25.62 -50.94 30.27
CA ILE A 1154 25.75 -50.85 31.76
C ILE A 1154 26.50 -49.68 32.45
N GLY A 1155 25.74 -48.87 33.22
CA GLY A 1155 26.18 -48.26 34.49
C GLY A 1155 25.63 -46.86 34.83
N GLU A 1156 24.80 -46.76 35.89
CA GLU A 1156 24.29 -45.52 36.54
C GLU A 1156 25.45 -44.65 37.10
N VAL A 1157 25.41 -43.33 37.33
CA VAL A 1157 24.57 -42.42 38.17
C VAL A 1157 25.13 -40.96 37.92
N PRO A 1158 24.67 -39.86 38.58
CA PRO A 1158 23.46 -39.02 38.47
C PRO A 1158 23.70 -37.63 37.80
N PHE A 1159 22.65 -36.89 37.47
CA PHE A 1159 22.72 -35.42 37.30
C PHE A 1159 21.73 -34.72 38.25
N SER A 1160 22.25 -33.79 39.06
CA SER A 1160 21.50 -32.71 39.69
C SER A 1160 21.90 -31.41 38.96
N ALA A 1161 20.94 -30.71 38.37
CA ALA A 1161 21.15 -29.39 37.81
C ALA A 1161 20.50 -28.35 38.73
N ASP A 1162 21.35 -27.55 39.39
CA ASP A 1162 21.00 -26.29 40.05
C ASP A 1162 21.55 -25.14 39.20
N HIS A 1163 20.86 -24.75 38.13
CA HIS A 1163 20.78 -23.37 37.63
C HIS A 1163 19.79 -23.28 36.47
N TRP A 1164 18.91 -22.28 36.53
CA TRP A 1164 18.10 -21.81 35.41
C TRP A 1164 18.48 -20.36 35.18
N GLU A 1165 18.88 -20.02 33.96
CA GLU A 1165 19.04 -18.64 33.53
C GLU A 1165 17.84 -18.26 32.67
N LEU A 1166 17.28 -17.10 32.97
CA LEU A 1166 16.09 -16.53 32.34
C LEU A 1166 16.58 -15.31 31.56
N VAL A 1167 16.73 -15.43 30.25
CA VAL A 1167 17.02 -14.29 29.37
C VAL A 1167 15.68 -13.76 28.87
N GLY A 1168 15.33 -12.54 29.28
CA GLY A 1168 14.15 -11.83 28.81
C GLY A 1168 14.52 -10.82 27.74
N ASP A 1169 13.87 -10.94 26.58
CA ASP A 1169 13.73 -9.89 25.56
C ASP A 1169 12.66 -8.86 26.00
N THR A 1170 12.81 -7.61 25.55
CA THR A 1170 12.01 -6.44 25.93
C THR A 1170 10.55 -6.41 25.48
N THR A 1171 10.03 -7.44 24.81
CA THR A 1171 8.65 -7.44 24.25
C THR A 1171 7.57 -8.12 25.12
N GLY A 1172 7.90 -8.66 26.29
CA GLY A 1172 6.92 -8.82 27.38
C GLY A 1172 5.79 -9.86 27.20
N ILE A 1173 5.97 -10.93 26.41
CA ILE A 1173 5.04 -12.09 26.41
C ILE A 1173 5.83 -13.41 26.46
N PRO A 1174 5.64 -14.29 27.47
CA PRO A 1174 6.29 -15.58 27.48
C PRO A 1174 5.51 -16.59 26.64
N PHE A 1175 6.14 -17.17 25.63
CA PHE A 1175 5.67 -18.40 24.98
C PHE A 1175 6.55 -19.59 25.36
N LEU A 1176 5.90 -20.74 25.57
CA LEU A 1176 6.54 -22.02 25.88
C LEU A 1176 6.74 -22.79 24.56
N ARG A 1177 7.99 -22.91 24.09
CA ARG A 1177 8.33 -23.75 22.93
C ARG A 1177 8.58 -25.18 23.41
N ILE A 1178 7.79 -26.15 22.94
CA ILE A 1178 8.07 -27.58 23.09
C ILE A 1178 8.42 -28.12 21.71
N GLY A 1179 9.70 -28.36 21.44
CA GLY A 1179 10.18 -29.01 20.23
C GLY A 1179 10.42 -30.49 20.46
N GLY A 1180 9.85 -31.34 19.59
CA GLY A 1180 10.19 -32.76 19.50
C GLY A 1180 9.83 -33.28 18.10
N SER A 1181 10.76 -33.99 17.45
CA SER A 1181 10.47 -34.71 16.21
C SER A 1181 9.68 -35.98 16.53
N PHE A 1182 8.51 -36.16 15.91
CA PHE A 1182 7.72 -37.39 16.05
C PHE A 1182 7.87 -38.25 14.79
N ASP A 1183 8.34 -39.48 14.99
CA ASP A 1183 8.34 -40.51 13.95
C ASP A 1183 7.02 -41.30 14.08
N CYS A 1184 6.16 -41.19 13.07
CA CYS A 1184 4.77 -41.66 13.14
C CYS A 1184 4.67 -43.18 12.92
N GLY A 1185 4.63 -43.94 14.02
CA GLY A 1185 4.14 -45.33 14.03
C GLY A 1185 2.61 -45.37 13.99
N SER A 1186 2.04 -46.24 13.14
CA SER A 1186 0.65 -46.23 12.66
C SER A 1186 -0.48 -46.53 13.68
N ASP A 1187 -0.29 -46.37 14.99
CA ASP A 1187 -1.34 -46.58 16.00
C ASP A 1187 -1.03 -45.85 17.32
N SER A 1188 -0.82 -44.52 17.28
CA SER A 1188 -0.60 -43.72 18.50
C SER A 1188 -1.57 -42.54 18.58
N ALA A 1189 -2.47 -42.57 19.57
CA ALA A 1189 -3.30 -41.41 19.93
C ALA A 1189 -2.61 -40.61 21.04
N LEU A 1190 -2.36 -39.32 20.79
CA LEU A 1190 -1.83 -38.39 21.77
C LEU A 1190 -3.00 -37.84 22.62
N ARG A 1191 -2.93 -38.06 23.94
CA ARG A 1191 -3.89 -37.50 24.90
C ARG A 1191 -3.17 -36.51 25.80
N ILE A 1192 -3.56 -35.24 25.74
CA ILE A 1192 -3.05 -34.19 26.63
C ILE A 1192 -4.21 -33.76 27.53
N ASP A 1193 -4.11 -34.08 28.83
CA ASP A 1193 -5.06 -33.64 29.86
C ASP A 1193 -4.51 -32.36 30.53
N VAL A 1194 -5.17 -31.21 30.34
CA VAL A 1194 -4.87 -29.96 31.06
C VAL A 1194 -6.05 -29.62 31.98
N PRO A 1195 -5.89 -29.58 33.32
CA PRO A 1195 -7.03 -29.51 34.23
C PRO A 1195 -7.32 -28.07 34.67
N VAL A 1196 -7.84 -27.20 33.80
CA VAL A 1196 -8.55 -25.99 34.22
C VAL A 1196 -9.68 -25.71 33.22
N LEU A 1197 -10.94 -25.79 33.69
CA LEU A 1197 -12.21 -25.56 32.96
C LEU A 1197 -12.79 -26.72 32.13
N GLY A 1198 -13.13 -27.83 32.78
CA GLY A 1198 -14.46 -28.47 32.68
C GLY A 1198 -15.13 -28.76 31.31
N LEU A 1199 -14.41 -28.84 30.20
CA LEU A 1199 -14.90 -29.26 28.90
C LEU A 1199 -13.97 -30.35 28.36
N ILE A 1200 -14.54 -31.54 28.14
CA ILE A 1200 -13.85 -32.68 27.51
C ILE A 1200 -14.44 -32.78 26.12
N ASP A 1201 -13.65 -32.47 25.10
CA ASP A 1201 -13.95 -32.87 23.73
C ASP A 1201 -12.85 -33.80 23.22
N ILE A 1202 -13.28 -34.84 22.51
CA ILE A 1202 -12.44 -35.87 21.90
C ILE A 1202 -12.34 -35.52 20.43
N PHE A 1203 -11.14 -35.15 19.98
CA PHE A 1203 -10.88 -34.94 18.55
C PHE A 1203 -10.56 -36.27 17.89
N ASP A 1204 -11.40 -36.69 16.94
CA ASP A 1204 -11.03 -37.64 15.90
C ASP A 1204 -10.57 -36.82 14.69
N LEU A 1205 -9.31 -37.00 14.27
CA LEU A 1205 -8.77 -36.44 13.04
C LEU A 1205 -8.75 -37.53 11.97
N PRO A 1206 -9.71 -37.59 11.02
CA PRO A 1206 -9.57 -38.44 9.86
C PRO A 1206 -8.74 -37.69 8.81
N GLY A 1207 -7.50 -38.15 8.63
CA GLY A 1207 -6.74 -37.94 7.41
C GLY A 1207 -6.22 -36.52 7.21
N ILE A 1208 -5.18 -36.14 7.95
CA ILE A 1208 -4.10 -35.30 7.44
C ILE A 1208 -2.78 -35.82 8.04
N CYS A 1209 -2.12 -36.69 7.28
CA CYS A 1209 -0.69 -36.61 6.97
C CYS A 1209 -0.60 -36.85 5.47
#